data_AF-A0A1A6GD55-F1
#
_entry.id   AF-A0A1A6GD55-F1
#
_cell.length_a   1.000
_cell.length_b   1.000
_cell.length_c   1.000
_cell.angle_alpha   90.00
_cell.angle_beta   90.00
_cell.angle_gamma   90.00
#
_symmetry.space_group_name_H-M   'P 1'
#
loop_
_entity.id
_entity.type
_entity.pdbx_description
1 polymer ?
#
loop_
_entity_poly.entity_id
_entity_poly.type
_entity_poly.pdbx_seq_one_letter_code
_entity_poly.pdbx_strand_id
1 'polypeptide(L)'
;QESLQKTIYKLEEQLHNEMQLKDEMEQKCRTSNIKLDKIMKELDEEGNQRRNLESAVSQIEKEKMLLQHRINEYQRKVEQENEKRRNVENEESDTAVRLRKSHTEMSKSISQLESLNRELQERNRILENSKTQADKDYYQLQAVLEAERRDRGHDSEMIGDLQGNTFSHEKNNLEIDLNYKLKSLQQRLEQEVNEHKVTKARLTDKHQSIEEAKSVAMCEMEKKLKEEREARERAENRVVETEKQCSMLDVDLKQSQQKLEHMTENKERMEDEVKNLTLQLEQESNKRLLLQNELKTQAFEADNLKGLEKQMKQEINTLLEAKRLLEFEFAQLTKQYRGNEGQMRELQDQLEAEQYFSTLYKTQVKELKEEIEEKNRENLRKIQELQSEKETLSTQLDLAETKAESEQLARGILEEQYFELTQESKKAASRNRQEITDKDHTVSRVKYKLKKEEEINNLKAAFEKNISTERTLKTQAVNKLAEIMNRKDFKIDRKKANTQDLRKKEKENRKLQLELNQEREKFNQMVVKHQKELNDMQAQLVEECTHRNELQMQLASKESDIEQLRAKLLDLSDSTSVASFPSADETDGNLPESRIEGWLSVPNRGNIKRYGWKKQYVVVSSKKILFYNDEQDKEQSSPSMVLDIDKLFHVRPVTQGDVYRAETEEIPKIFQILYANEGECRKDIEMEPVQQGEKTNFQNHKGHEFIPTLYHFPANCEACAKPLWHVFKPPPALECRRCHVKCHRDHLDKKEELISPCKVSYDVTSARDMLLLACSQDEQKKWVTHLVKKIPKNPPSGFVRASPRTLSTRSTANQSFRKVVKNTSGKTR
;
A
#
# COMPACT_ATOMS: atom_id res chain seq x y z
N GLN A 1 93.81 -0.47 79.43
CA GLN A 1 93.22 0.22 78.27
C GLN A 1 92.75 -0.76 77.18
N GLU A 2 93.63 -1.56 76.58
CA GLU A 2 93.30 -2.38 75.39
C GLU A 2 91.99 -3.19 75.44
N SER A 3 91.63 -3.77 76.59
CA SER A 3 90.38 -4.54 76.74
C SER A 3 89.14 -3.71 76.41
N LEU A 4 89.02 -2.50 76.99
CA LEU A 4 87.93 -1.56 76.67
C LEU A 4 87.95 -1.16 75.19
N GLN A 5 89.13 -0.97 74.62
CA GLN A 5 89.31 -0.56 73.22
C GLN A 5 88.85 -1.66 72.24
N LYS A 6 89.08 -2.94 72.56
CA LYS A 6 88.53 -4.09 71.82
C LYS A 6 87.02 -4.24 71.98
N THR A 7 86.46 -3.88 73.14
CA THR A 7 85.00 -3.88 73.35
C THR A 7 84.32 -2.75 72.56
N ILE A 8 84.89 -1.54 72.57
CA ILE A 8 84.40 -0.39 71.79
C ILE A 8 84.38 -0.75 70.30
N TYR A 9 85.48 -1.26 69.74
CA TYR A 9 85.55 -1.63 68.32
C TYR A 9 84.49 -2.66 67.91
N LYS A 10 84.19 -3.64 68.77
CA LYS A 10 83.10 -4.61 68.53
C LYS A 10 81.72 -3.98 68.57
N LEU A 11 81.49 -3.01 69.47
CA LEU A 11 80.21 -2.29 69.55
C LEU A 11 80.04 -1.34 68.34
N GLU A 12 81.12 -0.74 67.85
CA GLU A 12 81.14 0.05 66.61
C GLU A 12 80.83 -0.84 65.38
N GLU A 13 81.45 -2.04 65.30
CA GLU A 13 81.17 -3.04 64.27
C GLU A 13 79.70 -3.53 64.33
N GLN A 14 79.17 -3.84 65.51
CA GLN A 14 77.76 -4.21 65.68
C GLN A 14 76.81 -3.07 65.29
N LEU A 15 77.08 -1.84 65.73
CA LEU A 15 76.27 -0.67 65.40
C LEU A 15 76.26 -0.37 63.89
N HIS A 16 77.40 -0.55 63.21
CA HIS A 16 77.47 -0.41 61.76
C HIS A 16 76.64 -1.46 61.02
N ASN A 17 76.71 -2.72 61.46
CA ASN A 17 75.92 -3.82 60.88
C ASN A 17 74.41 -3.60 61.11
N GLU A 18 73.98 -3.23 62.31
CA GLU A 18 72.57 -2.90 62.62
C GLU A 18 72.07 -1.70 61.80
N MET A 19 72.92 -0.68 61.59
CA MET A 19 72.58 0.48 60.75
C MET A 19 72.39 0.10 59.27
N GLN A 20 73.27 -0.76 58.71
CA GLN A 20 73.06 -1.33 57.37
C GLN A 20 71.76 -2.15 57.27
N LEU A 21 71.49 -2.99 58.27
CA LEU A 21 70.28 -3.81 58.32
C LEU A 21 69.01 -2.95 58.38
N LYS A 22 69.05 -1.86 59.15
CA LYS A 22 67.99 -0.85 59.20
C LYS A 22 67.79 -0.15 57.85
N ASP A 23 68.87 0.32 57.22
CA ASP A 23 68.78 1.03 55.92
C ASP A 23 68.23 0.10 54.82
N GLU A 24 68.67 -1.17 54.78
CA GLU A 24 68.08 -2.19 53.89
C GLU A 24 66.58 -2.38 54.14
N MET A 25 66.16 -2.45 55.42
CA MET A 25 64.74 -2.64 55.77
C MET A 25 63.89 -1.42 55.46
N GLU A 26 64.40 -0.20 55.67
CA GLU A 26 63.74 1.02 55.21
C GLU A 26 63.66 1.11 53.68
N GLN A 27 64.68 0.64 52.95
CA GLN A 27 64.66 0.62 51.49
C GLN A 27 63.67 -0.43 50.96
N LYS A 28 63.60 -1.62 51.58
CA LYS A 28 62.59 -2.65 51.28
C LYS A 28 61.18 -2.11 51.55
N CYS A 29 60.95 -1.45 52.69
CA CYS A 29 59.68 -0.82 53.05
C CYS A 29 59.26 0.26 52.03
N ARG A 30 60.15 1.20 51.69
CA ARG A 30 59.92 2.22 50.65
C ARG A 30 59.59 1.58 49.29
N THR A 31 60.29 0.52 48.91
CA THR A 31 60.05 -0.21 47.64
C THR A 31 58.71 -0.95 47.64
N SER A 32 58.24 -1.46 48.79
CA SER A 32 56.92 -2.07 48.92
C SER A 32 55.79 -1.03 48.83
N ASN A 33 55.90 0.12 49.51
CA ASN A 33 54.88 1.18 49.42
C ASN A 33 54.70 1.67 47.98
N ILE A 34 55.79 1.92 47.24
CA ILE A 34 55.72 2.34 45.83
C ILE A 34 55.00 1.30 44.94
N LYS A 35 55.10 0.01 45.25
CA LYS A 35 54.34 -1.04 44.56
C LYS A 35 52.87 -1.04 44.97
N LEU A 36 52.58 -0.81 46.25
CA LEU A 36 51.23 -0.78 46.81
C LEU A 36 50.43 0.41 46.26
N ASP A 37 51.03 1.60 46.22
CA ASP A 37 50.46 2.81 45.58
C ASP A 37 50.15 2.59 44.08
N LYS A 38 51.01 1.82 43.39
CA LYS A 38 50.82 1.50 41.97
C LYS A 38 49.65 0.52 41.76
N ILE A 39 49.57 -0.52 42.57
CA ILE A 39 48.46 -1.49 42.55
C ILE A 39 47.14 -0.81 42.89
N MET A 40 47.10 0.12 43.86
CA MET A 40 45.90 0.89 44.19
C MET A 40 45.40 1.71 43.00
N LYS A 41 46.29 2.41 42.28
CA LYS A 41 45.92 3.18 41.08
C LYS A 41 45.41 2.29 39.95
N GLU A 42 46.05 1.14 39.73
CA GLU A 42 45.60 0.15 38.74
C GLU A 42 44.20 -0.38 39.08
N LEU A 43 43.89 -0.58 40.38
CA LEU A 43 42.56 -0.96 40.86
C LEU A 43 41.50 0.14 40.65
N ASP A 44 41.83 1.40 40.92
CA ASP A 44 40.94 2.55 40.71
C ASP A 44 40.66 2.76 39.21
N GLU A 45 41.66 2.59 38.35
CA GLU A 45 41.52 2.65 36.89
C GLU A 45 40.64 1.50 36.37
N GLU A 46 40.83 0.27 36.84
CA GLU A 46 39.98 -0.88 36.50
C GLU A 46 38.53 -0.68 37.00
N GLY A 47 38.33 -0.16 38.22
CA GLY A 47 37.02 0.19 38.76
C GLY A 47 36.30 1.29 37.98
N ASN A 48 37.04 2.22 37.37
CA ASN A 48 36.48 3.22 36.46
C ASN A 48 36.12 2.64 35.09
N GLN A 49 36.98 1.81 34.51
CA GLN A 49 36.69 1.10 33.25
C GLN A 49 35.47 0.20 33.39
N ARG A 50 35.36 -0.54 34.50
CA ARG A 50 34.20 -1.38 34.82
C ARG A 50 32.90 -0.59 34.88
N ARG A 51 32.85 0.54 35.58
CA ARG A 51 31.64 1.39 35.64
C ARG A 51 31.22 1.93 34.26
N ASN A 52 32.18 2.26 33.40
CA ASN A 52 31.91 2.67 32.02
C ASN A 52 31.34 1.52 31.18
N LEU A 53 31.86 0.29 31.35
CA LEU A 53 31.34 -0.91 30.68
C LEU A 53 29.93 -1.29 31.17
N GLU A 54 29.67 -1.25 32.48
CA GLU A 54 28.34 -1.51 33.06
C GLU A 54 27.30 -0.49 32.54
N SER A 55 27.69 0.78 32.38
CA SER A 55 26.86 1.82 31.73
C SER A 55 26.59 1.51 30.26
N ALA A 56 27.62 1.13 29.49
CA ALA A 56 27.49 0.78 28.08
C ALA A 56 26.61 -0.47 27.85
N VAL A 57 26.72 -1.50 28.69
CA VAL A 57 25.83 -2.67 28.66
C VAL A 57 24.38 -2.24 28.91
N SER A 58 24.13 -1.42 29.95
CA SER A 58 22.78 -0.93 30.24
C SER A 58 22.21 -0.04 29.11
N GLN A 59 23.05 0.62 28.31
CA GLN A 59 22.62 1.34 27.11
C GLN A 59 22.19 0.35 26.00
N ILE A 60 23.03 -0.64 25.70
CA ILE A 60 22.78 -1.68 24.69
C ILE A 60 21.53 -2.52 25.03
N GLU A 61 21.26 -2.80 26.30
CA GLU A 61 20.04 -3.51 26.74
C GLU A 61 18.75 -2.72 26.43
N LYS A 62 18.78 -1.39 26.61
CA LYS A 62 17.64 -0.51 26.27
C LYS A 62 17.41 -0.48 24.76
N GLU A 63 18.49 -0.39 23.98
CA GLU A 63 18.44 -0.41 22.51
C GLU A 63 17.96 -1.78 21.99
N LYS A 64 18.40 -2.90 22.59
CA LYS A 64 17.89 -4.25 22.32
C LYS A 64 16.38 -4.34 22.56
N MET A 65 15.86 -3.81 23.68
CA MET A 65 14.42 -3.81 23.95
C MET A 65 13.62 -2.92 22.99
N LEU A 66 14.15 -1.77 22.58
CA LEU A 66 13.51 -0.91 21.57
C LEU A 66 13.47 -1.58 20.19
N LEU A 67 14.55 -2.25 19.77
CA LEU A 67 14.61 -3.02 18.53
C LEU A 67 13.65 -4.22 18.59
N GLN A 68 13.59 -4.95 19.70
CA GLN A 68 12.63 -6.05 19.87
C GLN A 68 11.17 -5.58 19.79
N HIS A 69 10.83 -4.43 20.39
CA HIS A 69 9.50 -3.85 20.24
C HIS A 69 9.19 -3.52 18.78
N ARG A 70 10.14 -2.93 18.03
CA ARG A 70 10.00 -2.66 16.59
C ARG A 70 9.80 -3.93 15.78
N ILE A 71 10.60 -4.97 16.00
CA ILE A 71 10.46 -6.27 15.32
C ILE A 71 9.06 -6.85 15.57
N ASN A 72 8.60 -6.85 16.81
CA ASN A 72 7.26 -7.35 17.17
C ASN A 72 6.14 -6.51 16.55
N GLU A 73 6.36 -5.22 16.31
CA GLU A 73 5.40 -4.33 15.62
C GLU A 73 5.37 -4.61 14.10
N TYR A 74 6.54 -4.79 13.47
CA TYR A 74 6.62 -5.18 12.06
C TYR A 74 6.03 -6.57 11.80
N GLN A 75 6.24 -7.53 12.70
CA GLN A 75 5.62 -8.86 12.61
C GLN A 75 4.09 -8.76 12.58
N ARG A 76 3.45 -8.02 13.50
CA ARG A 76 1.99 -7.82 13.48
C ARG A 76 1.50 -7.13 12.20
N LYS A 77 2.25 -6.18 11.64
CA LYS A 77 1.91 -5.55 10.36
C LYS A 77 1.97 -6.56 9.21
N VAL A 78 2.99 -7.41 9.16
CA VAL A 78 3.11 -8.48 8.15
C VAL A 78 1.98 -9.52 8.31
N GLU A 79 1.60 -9.89 9.53
CA GLU A 79 0.44 -10.76 9.77
C GLU A 79 -0.87 -10.12 9.30
N GLN A 80 -1.07 -8.82 9.57
CA GLN A 80 -2.27 -8.09 9.15
C GLN A 80 -2.38 -7.92 7.63
N GLU A 81 -1.28 -7.64 6.92
CA GLU A 81 -1.28 -7.58 5.45
C GLU A 81 -1.46 -8.96 4.81
N ASN A 82 -0.89 -10.03 5.39
CA ASN A 82 -1.16 -11.40 4.93
C ASN A 82 -2.65 -11.78 5.10
N GLU A 83 -3.31 -11.33 6.17
CA GLU A 83 -4.74 -11.58 6.36
C GLU A 83 -5.62 -10.78 5.39
N LYS A 84 -5.30 -9.50 5.15
CA LYS A 84 -5.94 -8.71 4.07
C LYS A 84 -5.79 -9.41 2.72
N ARG A 85 -4.58 -9.88 2.38
CA ARG A 85 -4.30 -10.61 1.14
C ARG A 85 -5.18 -11.86 1.02
N ARG A 86 -5.27 -12.70 2.05
CA ARG A 86 -6.14 -13.89 2.04
C ARG A 86 -7.61 -13.55 1.79
N ASN A 87 -8.10 -12.44 2.36
CA ASN A 87 -9.47 -12.00 2.11
C ASN A 87 -9.69 -11.52 0.67
N VAL A 88 -8.74 -10.79 0.08
CA VAL A 88 -8.79 -10.40 -1.34
C VAL A 88 -8.70 -11.60 -2.27
N GLU A 89 -7.82 -12.58 -2.01
CA GLU A 89 -7.73 -13.83 -2.79
C GLU A 89 -9.03 -14.64 -2.74
N ASN A 90 -9.73 -14.63 -1.60
CA ASN A 90 -11.07 -15.23 -1.47
C ASN A 90 -12.12 -14.45 -2.29
N GLU A 91 -12.15 -13.12 -2.23
CA GLU A 91 -13.06 -12.28 -3.01
C GLU A 91 -12.82 -12.37 -4.54
N GLU A 92 -11.56 -12.53 -4.96
CA GLU A 92 -11.18 -12.80 -6.36
C GLU A 92 -11.71 -14.17 -6.82
N SER A 93 -11.51 -15.22 -6.01
CA SER A 93 -12.07 -16.55 -6.29
C SER A 93 -13.60 -16.50 -6.44
N ASP A 94 -14.27 -15.78 -5.54
CA ASP A 94 -15.72 -15.67 -5.49
C ASP A 94 -16.29 -14.83 -6.66
N THR A 95 -15.59 -13.76 -7.07
CA THR A 95 -15.93 -13.00 -8.29
C THR A 95 -15.65 -13.81 -9.56
N ALA A 96 -14.57 -14.58 -9.62
CA ALA A 96 -14.29 -15.49 -10.74
C ALA A 96 -15.37 -16.58 -10.90
N VAL A 97 -15.90 -17.12 -9.79
CA VAL A 97 -17.05 -18.04 -9.81
C VAL A 97 -18.33 -17.35 -10.31
N ARG A 98 -18.60 -16.10 -9.88
CA ARG A 98 -19.74 -15.30 -10.39
C ARG A 98 -19.62 -15.02 -11.89
N LEU A 99 -18.44 -14.61 -12.36
CA LEU A 99 -18.17 -14.36 -13.79
C LEU A 99 -18.33 -15.64 -14.64
N ARG A 100 -17.85 -16.79 -14.17
CA ARG A 100 -18.05 -18.08 -14.85
C ARG A 100 -19.53 -18.44 -14.98
N LYS A 101 -20.35 -18.22 -13.94
CA LYS A 101 -21.80 -18.44 -14.00
C LYS A 101 -22.46 -17.52 -15.04
N SER A 102 -22.21 -16.22 -14.95
CA SER A 102 -22.69 -15.21 -15.91
C SER A 102 -22.31 -15.55 -17.36
N HIS A 103 -21.07 -15.99 -17.61
CA HIS A 103 -20.64 -16.46 -18.93
C HIS A 103 -21.41 -17.71 -19.41
N THR A 104 -21.68 -18.69 -18.53
CA THR A 104 -22.50 -19.87 -18.90
C THR A 104 -23.98 -19.56 -19.10
N GLU A 105 -24.48 -18.47 -18.51
CA GLU A 105 -25.85 -17.99 -18.72
C GLU A 105 -25.94 -17.23 -20.04
N MET A 106 -25.03 -16.29 -20.30
CA MET A 106 -24.90 -15.59 -21.58
C MET A 106 -24.70 -16.55 -22.76
N SER A 107 -23.89 -17.61 -22.59
CA SER A 107 -23.69 -18.65 -23.61
C SER A 107 -24.97 -19.43 -23.94
N LYS A 108 -25.87 -19.67 -22.97
CA LYS A 108 -27.20 -20.26 -23.22
C LYS A 108 -28.08 -19.29 -24.00
N SER A 109 -28.10 -18.00 -23.63
CA SER A 109 -28.86 -16.97 -24.33
C SER A 109 -28.42 -16.81 -25.78
N ILE A 110 -27.10 -16.84 -26.05
CA ILE A 110 -26.54 -16.86 -27.41
C ILE A 110 -27.05 -18.08 -28.19
N SER A 111 -26.97 -19.28 -27.61
CA SER A 111 -27.45 -20.51 -28.26
C SER A 111 -28.97 -20.49 -28.55
N GLN A 112 -29.77 -19.87 -27.69
CA GLN A 112 -31.20 -19.62 -27.91
C GLN A 112 -31.45 -18.63 -29.06
N LEU A 113 -30.71 -17.51 -29.09
CA LEU A 113 -30.79 -16.52 -30.17
C LEU A 113 -30.37 -17.11 -31.52
N GLU A 114 -29.34 -17.95 -31.56
CA GLU A 114 -28.98 -18.70 -32.78
C GLU A 114 -30.11 -19.63 -33.24
N SER A 115 -30.84 -20.27 -32.32
CA SER A 115 -31.97 -21.13 -32.66
C SER A 115 -33.12 -20.32 -33.27
N LEU A 116 -33.47 -19.19 -32.64
CA LEU A 116 -34.49 -18.27 -33.16
C LEU A 116 -34.09 -17.67 -34.51
N ASN A 117 -32.81 -17.36 -34.73
CA ASN A 117 -32.31 -16.88 -36.02
C ASN A 117 -32.42 -17.97 -37.10
N ARG A 118 -32.11 -19.24 -36.79
CA ARG A 118 -32.31 -20.37 -37.71
C ARG A 118 -33.80 -20.57 -38.06
N GLU A 119 -34.70 -20.42 -37.10
CA GLU A 119 -36.16 -20.44 -37.37
C GLU A 119 -36.62 -19.27 -38.26
N LEU A 120 -36.11 -18.06 -38.03
CA LEU A 120 -36.43 -16.88 -38.84
C LEU A 120 -35.88 -17.01 -40.27
N GLN A 121 -34.69 -17.58 -40.44
CA GLN A 121 -34.13 -17.88 -41.76
C GLN A 121 -35.00 -18.87 -42.55
N GLU A 122 -35.46 -19.96 -41.93
CA GLU A 122 -36.34 -20.92 -42.62
C GLU A 122 -37.74 -20.34 -42.87
N ARG A 123 -38.30 -19.51 -41.96
CA ARG A 123 -39.54 -18.75 -42.23
C ARG A 123 -39.39 -17.80 -43.42
N ASN A 124 -38.29 -17.04 -43.51
CA ASN A 124 -38.01 -16.17 -44.66
C ASN A 124 -37.87 -16.96 -45.97
N ARG A 125 -37.20 -18.10 -45.93
CA ARG A 125 -37.08 -19.02 -47.08
C ARG A 125 -38.43 -19.56 -47.55
N ILE A 126 -39.32 -19.92 -46.62
CA ILE A 126 -40.70 -20.32 -46.93
C ILE A 126 -41.47 -19.15 -47.56
N LEU A 127 -41.29 -17.92 -47.08
CA LEU A 127 -41.91 -16.72 -47.65
C LEU A 127 -41.38 -16.39 -49.05
N GLU A 128 -40.09 -16.53 -49.34
CA GLU A 128 -39.55 -16.40 -50.71
C GLU A 128 -40.11 -17.47 -51.66
N ASN A 129 -40.21 -18.72 -51.20
CA ASN A 129 -40.83 -19.80 -51.99
C ASN A 129 -42.32 -19.50 -52.26
N SER A 130 -43.05 -18.97 -51.27
CA SER A 130 -44.45 -18.57 -51.44
C SER A 130 -44.60 -17.38 -52.39
N LYS A 131 -43.74 -16.36 -52.28
CA LYS A 131 -43.71 -15.19 -53.18
C LYS A 131 -43.43 -15.61 -54.61
N THR A 132 -42.36 -16.38 -54.83
CA THR A 132 -41.97 -16.86 -56.18
C THR A 132 -42.96 -17.89 -56.75
N GLN A 133 -43.91 -18.39 -55.98
CA GLN A 133 -45.09 -19.09 -56.52
C GLN A 133 -46.17 -18.09 -56.93
N ALA A 134 -46.55 -17.15 -56.07
CA ALA A 134 -47.52 -16.10 -56.39
C ALA A 134 -47.11 -15.26 -57.63
N ASP A 135 -45.81 -14.98 -57.81
CA ASP A 135 -45.27 -14.31 -58.99
C ASP A 135 -45.53 -15.12 -60.28
N LYS A 136 -45.39 -16.47 -60.23
CA LYS A 136 -45.72 -17.34 -61.38
C LYS A 136 -47.22 -17.39 -61.65
N ASP A 137 -48.02 -17.50 -60.59
CA ASP A 137 -49.48 -17.56 -60.69
C ASP A 137 -50.02 -16.25 -61.29
N TYR A 138 -49.43 -15.10 -60.92
CA TYR A 138 -49.69 -13.80 -61.55
C TYR A 138 -49.35 -13.81 -63.06
N TYR A 139 -48.16 -14.27 -63.46
CA TYR A 139 -47.79 -14.34 -64.88
C TYR A 139 -48.68 -15.31 -65.68
N GLN A 140 -49.12 -16.41 -65.09
CA GLN A 140 -50.09 -17.33 -65.71
C GLN A 140 -51.46 -16.66 -65.89
N LEU A 141 -51.98 -15.96 -64.87
CA LEU A 141 -53.23 -15.21 -64.96
C LEU A 141 -53.15 -14.08 -66.00
N GLN A 142 -52.02 -13.38 -66.09
CA GLN A 142 -51.79 -12.37 -67.13
C GLN A 142 -51.81 -13.02 -68.54
N ALA A 143 -51.13 -14.14 -68.74
CA ALA A 143 -51.12 -14.84 -70.02
C ALA A 143 -52.50 -15.37 -70.43
N VAL A 144 -53.33 -15.81 -69.47
CA VAL A 144 -54.73 -16.19 -69.71
C VAL A 144 -55.58 -14.97 -70.09
N LEU A 145 -55.43 -13.84 -69.40
CA LEU A 145 -56.11 -12.58 -69.72
C LEU A 145 -55.73 -12.07 -71.13
N GLU A 146 -54.47 -12.21 -71.53
CA GLU A 146 -53.96 -11.86 -72.86
C GLU A 146 -54.38 -12.85 -73.96
N ALA A 147 -54.68 -14.11 -73.62
CA ALA A 147 -55.37 -15.03 -74.52
C ALA A 147 -56.84 -14.61 -74.70
N GLU A 148 -57.57 -14.43 -73.61
CA GLU A 148 -58.99 -14.06 -73.67
C GLU A 148 -59.23 -12.71 -74.37
N ARG A 149 -58.31 -11.75 -74.21
CA ARG A 149 -58.34 -10.48 -74.97
C ARG A 149 -58.09 -10.63 -76.46
N ARG A 150 -57.32 -11.64 -76.90
CA ARG A 150 -57.14 -11.96 -78.32
C ARG A 150 -58.36 -12.68 -78.88
N ASP A 151 -58.90 -13.64 -78.14
CA ASP A 151 -60.09 -14.40 -78.55
C ASP A 151 -61.30 -13.47 -78.73
N ARG A 152 -61.61 -12.62 -77.73
CA ARG A 152 -62.64 -11.57 -77.85
C ARG A 152 -62.36 -10.56 -78.98
N GLY A 153 -61.10 -10.32 -79.30
CA GLY A 153 -60.69 -9.47 -80.42
C GLY A 153 -61.03 -10.11 -81.77
N HIS A 154 -60.77 -11.41 -81.91
CA HIS A 154 -61.06 -12.19 -83.11
C HIS A 154 -62.57 -12.44 -83.27
N ASP A 155 -63.31 -12.65 -82.17
CA ASP A 155 -64.78 -12.65 -82.17
C ASP A 155 -65.34 -11.31 -82.68
N SER A 156 -64.77 -10.19 -82.24
CA SER A 156 -65.16 -8.85 -82.70
C SER A 156 -64.82 -8.60 -84.17
N GLU A 157 -63.73 -9.18 -84.68
CA GLU A 157 -63.34 -9.13 -86.09
C GLU A 157 -64.30 -9.96 -86.96
N MET A 158 -64.63 -11.18 -86.52
CA MET A 158 -65.62 -12.05 -87.17
C MET A 158 -67.03 -11.44 -87.18
N ILE A 159 -67.44 -10.75 -86.11
CA ILE A 159 -68.69 -9.98 -86.08
C ILE A 159 -68.65 -8.83 -87.10
N GLY A 160 -67.51 -8.16 -87.25
CA GLY A 160 -67.28 -7.12 -88.27
C GLY A 160 -67.43 -7.66 -89.70
N ASP A 161 -66.81 -8.80 -90.00
CA ASP A 161 -66.92 -9.46 -91.31
C ASP A 161 -68.34 -9.93 -91.61
N LEU A 162 -69.06 -10.48 -90.64
CA LEU A 162 -70.47 -10.86 -90.79
C LEU A 162 -71.35 -9.62 -91.07
N GLN A 163 -71.13 -8.52 -90.35
CA GLN A 163 -71.85 -7.26 -90.57
C GLN A 163 -71.54 -6.66 -91.96
N GLY A 164 -70.27 -6.64 -92.37
CA GLY A 164 -69.83 -6.18 -93.69
C GLY A 164 -70.45 -7.00 -94.83
N ASN A 165 -70.51 -8.32 -94.69
CA ASN A 165 -71.18 -9.20 -95.66
C ASN A 165 -72.70 -8.96 -95.69
N THR A 166 -73.39 -8.80 -94.55
CA THR A 166 -74.83 -8.46 -94.56
C THR A 166 -75.11 -7.12 -95.24
N PHE A 167 -74.32 -6.08 -94.97
CA PHE A 167 -74.46 -4.78 -95.62
C PHE A 167 -74.20 -4.84 -97.14
N SER A 168 -73.24 -5.68 -97.57
CA SER A 168 -73.00 -5.98 -98.98
C SER A 168 -74.22 -6.65 -99.64
N HIS A 169 -74.86 -7.61 -98.97
CA HIS A 169 -76.07 -8.27 -99.47
C HIS A 169 -77.29 -7.33 -99.52
N GLU A 170 -77.50 -6.47 -98.53
CA GLU A 170 -78.56 -5.45 -98.56
C GLU A 170 -78.35 -4.45 -99.71
N LYS A 171 -77.12 -3.99 -99.92
CA LYS A 171 -76.76 -3.09 -101.03
C LYS A 171 -77.06 -3.73 -102.39
N ASN A 172 -76.67 -4.99 -102.60
CA ASN A 172 -76.96 -5.72 -103.84
C ASN A 172 -78.48 -5.89 -104.07
N ASN A 173 -79.27 -6.15 -103.02
CA ASN A 173 -80.74 -6.24 -103.14
C ASN A 173 -81.37 -4.90 -103.54
N LEU A 174 -80.90 -3.78 -102.99
CA LEU A 174 -81.33 -2.43 -103.39
C LEU A 174 -80.97 -2.10 -104.84
N GLU A 175 -79.79 -2.51 -105.31
CA GLU A 175 -79.32 -2.30 -106.68
C GLU A 175 -80.12 -3.11 -107.72
N ILE A 176 -80.64 -4.28 -107.33
CA ILE A 176 -81.54 -5.12 -108.14
C ILE A 176 -82.94 -4.49 -108.26
N ASP A 177 -83.53 -4.01 -107.15
CA ASP A 177 -84.83 -3.33 -107.16
C ASP A 177 -84.83 -2.03 -107.99
N LEU A 178 -83.76 -1.23 -107.88
CA LEU A 178 -83.57 -0.05 -108.72
C LEU A 178 -83.45 -0.39 -110.21
N ASN A 179 -82.71 -1.46 -110.57
CA ASN A 179 -82.62 -1.91 -111.96
C ASN A 179 -83.98 -2.37 -112.54
N TYR A 180 -84.79 -3.07 -111.73
CA TYR A 180 -86.12 -3.52 -112.14
C TYR A 180 -87.06 -2.33 -112.42
N LYS A 181 -87.02 -1.31 -111.55
CA LYS A 181 -87.80 -0.07 -111.70
C LYS A 181 -87.36 0.75 -112.91
N LEU A 182 -86.05 0.84 -113.18
CA LEU A 182 -85.51 1.57 -114.34
C LEU A 182 -86.04 0.99 -115.67
N LYS A 183 -86.00 -0.33 -115.85
CA LYS A 183 -86.54 -1.02 -117.04
C LYS A 183 -88.05 -0.79 -117.23
N SER A 184 -88.82 -0.77 -116.14
CA SER A 184 -90.28 -0.54 -116.18
C SER A 184 -90.67 0.89 -116.60
N LEU A 185 -89.77 1.87 -116.45
CA LEU A 185 -90.00 3.24 -116.89
C LEU A 185 -89.51 3.49 -118.32
N GLN A 186 -88.36 2.90 -118.69
CA GLN A 186 -87.78 3.04 -120.03
C GLN A 186 -88.73 2.54 -121.14
N GLN A 187 -89.45 1.43 -120.90
CA GLN A 187 -90.41 0.86 -121.84
C GLN A 187 -91.70 1.69 -122.02
N ARG A 188 -91.99 2.65 -121.13
CA ARG A 188 -93.14 3.58 -121.28
C ARG A 188 -92.81 4.83 -122.09
N LEU A 189 -91.56 5.28 -122.06
CA LEU A 189 -91.14 6.47 -122.79
C LEU A 189 -91.08 6.25 -124.31
N GLU A 190 -90.74 5.03 -124.75
CA GLU A 190 -90.70 4.68 -126.18
C GLU A 190 -92.09 4.59 -126.84
N GLN A 191 -93.17 4.46 -126.05
CA GLN A 191 -94.53 4.38 -126.56
C GLN A 191 -95.15 5.76 -126.87
N GLU A 192 -94.90 6.76 -126.02
CA GLU A 192 -95.33 8.16 -126.23
C GLU A 192 -94.65 8.82 -127.45
N VAL A 193 -93.38 8.46 -127.73
CA VAL A 193 -92.58 9.08 -128.81
C VAL A 193 -93.10 8.76 -130.22
N ASN A 194 -93.97 7.77 -130.38
CA ASN A 194 -94.38 7.29 -131.71
C ASN A 194 -95.69 7.91 -132.24
N GLU A 195 -96.50 8.57 -131.41
CA GLU A 195 -97.81 9.14 -131.82
C GLU A 195 -97.80 10.64 -132.13
N HIS A 196 -96.66 11.34 -131.98
CA HIS A 196 -96.53 12.77 -132.34
C HIS A 196 -95.62 13.00 -133.56
N LYS A 197 -95.94 12.29 -134.65
CA LYS A 197 -95.56 12.66 -136.02
C LYS A 197 -96.78 13.08 -136.84
N VAL A 198 -96.61 14.17 -137.61
CA VAL A 198 -97.52 14.68 -138.66
C VAL A 198 -98.75 15.50 -138.20
N THR A 199 -98.52 16.77 -137.81
CA THR A 199 -99.15 17.99 -138.38
C THR A 199 -98.41 19.23 -137.84
N LYS A 200 -98.13 20.32 -138.59
CA LYS A 200 -98.11 20.61 -140.04
C LYS A 200 -97.16 21.84 -140.31
N ALA A 201 -96.69 22.00 -141.55
CA ALA A 201 -95.88 23.11 -142.12
C ALA A 201 -96.09 24.53 -141.50
N ARG A 202 -95.05 25.34 -141.16
CA ARG A 202 -93.93 26.00 -141.93
C ARG A 202 -94.30 27.34 -142.62
N LEU A 203 -93.27 28.18 -142.91
CA LEU A 203 -93.17 29.46 -143.68
C LEU A 203 -92.86 30.71 -142.82
N THR A 204 -91.97 31.69 -143.17
CA THR A 204 -90.85 31.76 -144.16
C THR A 204 -89.77 32.83 -143.83
N ASP A 205 -88.75 32.90 -144.69
CA ASP A 205 -87.45 33.60 -144.68
C ASP A 205 -87.39 35.16 -144.51
N LYS A 206 -86.36 35.61 -143.76
CA LYS A 206 -85.40 36.74 -143.98
C LYS A 206 -85.75 38.25 -144.09
N HIS A 207 -84.90 38.99 -143.33
CA HIS A 207 -84.18 40.26 -143.59
C HIS A 207 -84.67 41.62 -143.03
N GLN A 208 -83.87 42.12 -142.06
CA GLN A 208 -83.47 43.52 -141.80
C GLN A 208 -84.53 44.63 -141.64
N SER A 209 -84.64 45.21 -140.43
CA SER A 209 -83.97 46.50 -140.15
C SER A 209 -83.89 46.84 -138.65
N ILE A 210 -83.02 47.80 -138.34
CA ILE A 210 -82.52 48.26 -137.04
C ILE A 210 -83.64 48.76 -136.08
N GLU A 211 -84.09 47.91 -135.15
CA GLU A 211 -84.60 48.35 -133.82
C GLU A 211 -84.49 47.21 -132.78
N GLU A 212 -84.71 45.95 -133.20
CA GLU A 212 -84.69 44.74 -132.34
C GLU A 212 -83.36 44.50 -131.60
N ALA A 213 -82.26 45.07 -132.08
CA ALA A 213 -80.96 44.97 -131.42
C ALA A 213 -80.96 45.49 -129.98
N LYS A 214 -81.86 46.43 -129.63
CA LYS A 214 -81.97 46.96 -128.26
C LYS A 214 -82.62 45.96 -127.29
N SER A 215 -83.65 45.21 -127.70
CA SER A 215 -84.31 44.23 -126.82
C SER A 215 -83.46 42.97 -126.66
N VAL A 216 -82.78 42.52 -127.74
CA VAL A 216 -81.83 41.41 -127.65
C VAL A 216 -80.61 41.80 -126.80
N ALA A 217 -80.05 43.00 -126.98
CA ALA A 217 -78.96 43.48 -126.12
C ALA A 217 -79.39 43.70 -124.66
N MET A 218 -80.64 44.10 -124.41
CA MET A 218 -81.20 44.19 -123.04
C MET A 218 -81.33 42.80 -122.42
N CYS A 219 -81.90 41.83 -123.12
CA CYS A 219 -82.05 40.46 -122.64
C CYS A 219 -80.68 39.76 -122.45
N GLU A 220 -79.70 40.01 -123.34
CA GLU A 220 -78.31 39.60 -123.12
C GLU A 220 -77.67 40.31 -121.92
N MET A 221 -77.95 41.60 -121.71
CA MET A 221 -77.43 42.34 -120.56
C MET A 221 -78.04 41.84 -119.26
N GLU A 222 -79.34 41.55 -119.22
CA GLU A 222 -80.01 40.92 -118.07
C GLU A 222 -79.48 39.50 -117.82
N LYS A 223 -79.25 38.71 -118.87
CA LYS A 223 -78.62 37.39 -118.76
C LYS A 223 -77.20 37.51 -118.20
N LYS A 224 -76.37 38.41 -118.74
CA LYS A 224 -75.01 38.68 -118.24
C LYS A 224 -75.01 39.26 -116.82
N LEU A 225 -75.99 40.09 -116.46
CA LEU A 225 -76.18 40.62 -115.10
C LEU A 225 -76.58 39.51 -114.12
N LYS A 226 -77.38 38.53 -114.57
CA LYS A 226 -77.74 37.35 -113.79
C LYS A 226 -76.53 36.41 -113.63
N GLU A 227 -75.81 36.12 -114.72
CA GLU A 227 -74.58 35.32 -114.71
C GLU A 227 -73.49 35.95 -113.81
N GLU A 228 -73.36 37.29 -113.83
CA GLU A 228 -72.48 38.07 -112.95
C GLU A 228 -72.94 38.04 -111.49
N ARG A 229 -74.25 38.13 -111.20
CA ARG A 229 -74.78 37.94 -109.84
C ARG A 229 -74.49 36.53 -109.31
N GLU A 230 -74.75 35.50 -110.10
CA GLU A 230 -74.45 34.11 -109.75
C GLU A 230 -72.94 33.87 -109.64
N ALA A 231 -72.10 34.52 -110.44
CA ALA A 231 -70.64 34.45 -110.32
C ALA A 231 -70.14 35.13 -109.04
N ARG A 232 -70.74 36.28 -108.67
CA ARG A 232 -70.45 37.02 -107.44
C ARG A 232 -70.90 36.29 -106.19
N GLU A 233 -72.12 35.76 -106.16
CA GLU A 233 -72.63 34.91 -105.07
C GLU A 233 -71.71 33.68 -104.88
N ARG A 234 -71.26 33.05 -105.97
CA ARG A 234 -70.24 31.98 -105.90
C ARG A 234 -68.86 32.47 -105.45
N ALA A 235 -68.50 33.74 -105.63
CA ALA A 235 -67.26 34.31 -105.11
C ALA A 235 -67.36 34.64 -103.62
N GLU A 236 -68.45 35.28 -103.20
CA GLU A 236 -68.76 35.61 -101.80
C GLU A 236 -68.85 34.33 -100.94
N ASN A 237 -69.55 33.30 -101.41
CA ASN A 237 -69.58 31.99 -100.73
C ASN A 237 -68.19 31.31 -100.63
N ARG A 238 -67.29 31.54 -101.61
CA ARG A 238 -65.89 31.04 -101.54
C ARG A 238 -65.05 31.86 -100.55
N VAL A 239 -65.29 33.17 -100.42
CA VAL A 239 -64.64 34.00 -99.39
C VAL A 239 -65.07 33.52 -98.00
N VAL A 240 -66.37 33.39 -97.74
CA VAL A 240 -66.90 32.94 -96.44
C VAL A 240 -66.38 31.55 -96.05
N GLU A 241 -66.35 30.59 -96.99
CA GLU A 241 -65.78 29.26 -96.70
C GLU A 241 -64.25 29.31 -96.48
N THR A 242 -63.53 30.22 -97.15
CA THR A 242 -62.09 30.43 -96.89
C THR A 242 -61.85 31.08 -95.52
N GLU A 243 -62.65 32.09 -95.14
CA GLU A 243 -62.58 32.74 -93.82
C GLU A 243 -62.87 31.75 -92.69
N LYS A 244 -63.87 30.88 -92.87
CA LYS A 244 -64.18 29.75 -91.98
C LYS A 244 -63.02 28.76 -91.86
N GLN A 245 -62.34 28.42 -92.96
CA GLN A 245 -61.14 27.57 -92.93
C GLN A 245 -59.96 28.27 -92.24
N CYS A 246 -59.73 29.56 -92.48
CA CYS A 246 -58.72 30.34 -91.76
C CYS A 246 -59.02 30.43 -90.25
N SER A 247 -60.28 30.62 -89.85
CA SER A 247 -60.67 30.63 -88.44
C SER A 247 -60.50 29.28 -87.75
N MET A 248 -60.70 28.18 -88.48
CA MET A 248 -60.44 26.81 -87.98
C MET A 248 -58.94 26.58 -87.78
N LEU A 249 -58.13 26.97 -88.77
CA LEU A 249 -56.66 26.89 -88.69
C LEU A 249 -56.06 27.79 -87.59
N ASP A 250 -56.66 28.95 -87.30
CA ASP A 250 -56.26 29.80 -86.17
C ASP A 250 -56.56 29.15 -84.80
N VAL A 251 -57.68 28.42 -84.68
CA VAL A 251 -57.98 27.62 -83.48
C VAL A 251 -57.00 26.44 -83.34
N ASP A 252 -56.71 25.71 -84.43
CA ASP A 252 -55.76 24.59 -84.41
C ASP A 252 -54.32 25.05 -84.13
N LEU A 253 -53.93 26.23 -84.65
CA LEU A 253 -52.66 26.88 -84.35
C LEU A 253 -52.56 27.24 -82.86
N LYS A 254 -53.59 27.86 -82.27
CA LYS A 254 -53.64 28.22 -80.84
C LYS A 254 -53.60 26.99 -79.94
N GLN A 255 -54.34 25.93 -80.28
CA GLN A 255 -54.24 24.66 -79.56
C GLN A 255 -52.84 24.04 -79.67
N SER A 256 -52.16 24.18 -80.81
CA SER A 256 -50.81 23.68 -81.02
C SER A 256 -49.76 24.50 -80.26
N GLN A 257 -49.93 25.82 -80.18
CA GLN A 257 -49.13 26.73 -79.35
C GLN A 257 -49.25 26.38 -77.87
N GLN A 258 -50.47 26.25 -77.34
CA GLN A 258 -50.69 25.85 -75.93
C GLN A 258 -50.09 24.49 -75.59
N LYS A 259 -50.16 23.52 -76.51
CA LYS A 259 -49.49 22.20 -76.35
C LYS A 259 -47.97 22.35 -76.31
N LEU A 260 -47.39 23.23 -77.14
CA LEU A 260 -45.95 23.48 -77.17
C LEU A 260 -45.47 24.23 -75.92
N GLU A 261 -46.22 25.21 -75.45
CA GLU A 261 -45.97 25.93 -74.18
C GLU A 261 -45.94 24.96 -73.00
N HIS A 262 -47.00 24.16 -72.81
CA HIS A 262 -47.05 23.13 -71.76
C HIS A 262 -45.92 22.10 -71.85
N MET A 263 -45.52 21.70 -73.07
CA MET A 263 -44.38 20.81 -73.27
C MET A 263 -43.02 21.46 -72.97
N THR A 264 -42.89 22.78 -73.17
CA THR A 264 -41.70 23.56 -72.77
C THR A 264 -41.64 23.72 -71.25
N GLU A 265 -42.74 24.09 -70.57
CA GLU A 265 -42.80 24.14 -69.10
C GLU A 265 -42.46 22.79 -68.46
N ASN A 266 -43.00 21.70 -69.03
CA ASN A 266 -42.70 20.34 -68.57
C ASN A 266 -41.23 19.95 -68.81
N LYS A 267 -40.62 20.41 -69.92
CA LYS A 267 -39.19 20.23 -70.19
C LYS A 267 -38.34 20.99 -69.18
N GLU A 268 -38.65 22.25 -68.90
CA GLU A 268 -37.88 23.09 -67.96
C GLU A 268 -37.93 22.52 -66.54
N ARG A 269 -39.12 22.08 -66.08
CA ARG A 269 -39.28 21.33 -64.81
C ARG A 269 -38.39 20.08 -64.77
N MET A 270 -38.41 19.26 -65.83
CA MET A 270 -37.57 18.06 -65.92
C MET A 270 -36.07 18.38 -65.93
N GLU A 271 -35.65 19.47 -66.59
CA GLU A 271 -34.25 19.91 -66.56
C GLU A 271 -33.83 20.37 -65.17
N ASP A 272 -34.70 21.04 -64.40
CA ASP A 272 -34.43 21.41 -63.01
C ASP A 272 -34.45 20.20 -62.04
N GLU A 273 -35.34 19.23 -62.22
CA GLU A 273 -35.30 17.96 -61.49
C GLU A 273 -33.98 17.21 -61.75
N VAL A 274 -33.52 17.15 -63.00
CA VAL A 274 -32.22 16.55 -63.36
C VAL A 274 -31.04 17.31 -62.74
N LYS A 275 -31.06 18.65 -62.72
CA LYS A 275 -30.02 19.45 -62.03
C LYS A 275 -29.98 19.15 -60.53
N ASN A 276 -31.13 19.08 -59.88
CA ASN A 276 -31.23 18.78 -58.44
C ASN A 276 -30.76 17.37 -58.11
N LEU A 277 -31.17 16.35 -58.89
CA LEU A 277 -30.69 14.97 -58.73
C LEU A 277 -29.19 14.84 -58.98
N THR A 278 -28.64 15.58 -59.95
CA THR A 278 -27.18 15.62 -60.21
C THR A 278 -26.42 16.18 -59.02
N LEU A 279 -26.90 17.29 -58.43
CA LEU A 279 -26.30 17.90 -57.24
C LEU A 279 -26.38 16.97 -56.01
N GLN A 280 -27.49 16.25 -55.82
CA GLN A 280 -27.62 15.25 -54.75
C GLN A 280 -26.63 14.09 -54.95
N LEU A 281 -26.48 13.58 -56.17
CA LEU A 281 -25.53 12.51 -56.49
C LEU A 281 -24.07 12.94 -56.23
N GLU A 282 -23.72 14.18 -56.56
CA GLU A 282 -22.39 14.74 -56.27
C GLU A 282 -22.16 14.88 -54.75
N GLN A 283 -23.15 15.37 -54.00
CA GLN A 283 -23.08 15.46 -52.54
C GLN A 283 -22.90 14.07 -51.88
N GLU A 284 -23.67 13.06 -52.29
CA GLU A 284 -23.52 11.70 -51.76
C GLU A 284 -22.20 11.04 -52.18
N SER A 285 -21.69 11.32 -53.39
CA SER A 285 -20.37 10.85 -53.80
C SER A 285 -19.25 11.46 -52.94
N ASN A 286 -19.36 12.74 -52.60
CA ASN A 286 -18.41 13.44 -51.73
C ASN A 286 -18.49 12.95 -50.27
N LYS A 287 -19.69 12.76 -49.71
CA LYS A 287 -19.90 12.14 -48.38
C LYS A 287 -19.27 10.74 -48.32
N ARG A 288 -19.52 9.91 -49.32
CA ARG A 288 -18.94 8.56 -49.45
C ARG A 288 -17.41 8.60 -49.51
N LEU A 289 -16.81 9.59 -50.20
CA LEU A 289 -15.35 9.74 -50.26
C LEU A 289 -14.75 10.12 -48.90
N LEU A 290 -15.40 11.01 -48.14
CA LEU A 290 -15.00 11.35 -46.77
C LEU A 290 -15.05 10.13 -45.85
N LEU A 291 -16.18 9.42 -45.81
CA LEU A 291 -16.35 8.19 -45.03
C LEU A 291 -15.34 7.10 -45.43
N GLN A 292 -15.02 6.98 -46.72
CA GLN A 292 -14.00 6.02 -47.18
C GLN A 292 -12.58 6.39 -46.70
N ASN A 293 -12.28 7.68 -46.52
CA ASN A 293 -10.99 8.13 -46.01
C ASN A 293 -10.92 8.00 -44.48
N GLU A 294 -11.99 8.33 -43.76
CA GLU A 294 -12.13 8.08 -42.32
C GLU A 294 -11.94 6.59 -41.99
N LEU A 295 -12.58 5.70 -42.75
CA LEU A 295 -12.44 4.25 -42.59
C LEU A 295 -11.00 3.75 -42.82
N LYS A 296 -10.24 4.36 -43.75
CA LYS A 296 -8.81 4.04 -43.95
C LYS A 296 -7.96 4.49 -42.75
N THR A 297 -8.23 5.68 -42.20
CA THR A 297 -7.53 6.18 -41.00
C THR A 297 -7.81 5.28 -39.80
N GLN A 298 -9.07 4.94 -39.54
CA GLN A 298 -9.47 4.02 -38.48
C GLN A 298 -8.85 2.61 -38.64
N ALA A 299 -8.72 2.11 -39.87
CA ALA A 299 -8.06 0.83 -40.13
C ALA A 299 -6.55 0.88 -39.79
N PHE A 300 -5.86 1.98 -40.15
CA PHE A 300 -4.45 2.19 -39.82
C PHE A 300 -4.24 2.35 -38.30
N GLU A 301 -5.10 3.11 -37.61
CA GLU A 301 -5.11 3.22 -36.15
C GLU A 301 -5.33 1.86 -35.48
N ALA A 302 -6.28 1.05 -35.96
CA ALA A 302 -6.54 -0.28 -35.44
C ALA A 302 -5.34 -1.24 -35.61
N ASP A 303 -4.59 -1.16 -36.70
CA ASP A 303 -3.37 -1.96 -36.90
C ASP A 303 -2.18 -1.46 -36.05
N ASN A 304 -2.05 -0.15 -35.85
CA ASN A 304 -1.08 0.41 -34.89
C ASN A 304 -1.39 -0.04 -33.45
N LEU A 305 -2.66 -0.02 -33.05
CA LEU A 305 -3.11 -0.50 -31.74
C LEU A 305 -2.83 -2.00 -31.54
N LYS A 306 -3.04 -2.85 -32.57
CA LYS A 306 -2.63 -4.27 -32.54
C LYS A 306 -1.11 -4.45 -32.44
N GLY A 307 -0.32 -3.50 -32.96
CA GLY A 307 1.13 -3.45 -32.80
C GLY A 307 1.52 -3.22 -31.34
N LEU A 308 0.98 -2.16 -30.73
CA LEU A 308 1.19 -1.82 -29.31
C LEU A 308 0.69 -2.93 -28.37
N GLU A 309 -0.46 -3.56 -28.67
CA GLU A 309 -0.99 -4.69 -27.91
C GLU A 309 -0.01 -5.88 -27.87
N LYS A 310 0.65 -6.19 -29.00
CA LYS A 310 1.66 -7.25 -29.09
C LYS A 310 2.92 -6.89 -28.29
N GLN A 311 3.38 -5.64 -28.37
CA GLN A 311 4.51 -5.16 -27.58
C GLN A 311 4.23 -5.27 -26.07
N MET A 312 3.08 -4.73 -25.61
CA MET A 312 2.66 -4.79 -24.22
C MET A 312 2.55 -6.24 -23.71
N LYS A 313 2.05 -7.18 -24.53
CA LYS A 313 2.03 -8.61 -24.21
C LYS A 313 3.43 -9.21 -24.07
N GLN A 314 4.40 -8.78 -24.88
CA GLN A 314 5.79 -9.23 -24.76
C GLN A 314 6.44 -8.68 -23.49
N GLU A 315 6.24 -7.40 -23.17
CA GLU A 315 6.74 -6.75 -21.95
C GLU A 315 6.15 -7.40 -20.69
N ILE A 316 4.83 -7.67 -20.65
CA ILE A 316 4.17 -8.41 -19.55
C ILE A 316 4.81 -9.79 -19.36
N ASN A 317 5.06 -10.55 -20.43
CA ASN A 317 5.71 -11.86 -20.33
C ASN A 317 7.15 -11.77 -19.80
N THR A 318 7.90 -10.74 -20.18
CA THR A 318 9.26 -10.49 -19.66
C THR A 318 9.23 -10.14 -18.16
N LEU A 319 8.30 -9.29 -17.74
CA LEU A 319 8.11 -8.91 -16.34
C LEU A 319 7.65 -10.10 -15.47
N LEU A 320 6.82 -11.01 -16.01
CA LEU A 320 6.38 -12.22 -15.31
C LEU A 320 7.53 -13.20 -15.01
N GLU A 321 8.45 -13.42 -15.96
CA GLU A 321 9.62 -14.29 -15.70
C GLU A 321 10.65 -13.58 -14.80
N ALA A 322 10.83 -12.26 -14.92
CA ALA A 322 11.66 -11.48 -13.99
C ALA A 322 11.11 -11.56 -12.54
N LYS A 323 9.80 -11.41 -12.35
CA LYS A 323 9.12 -11.64 -11.06
C LYS A 323 9.41 -13.04 -10.53
N ARG A 324 9.29 -14.08 -11.37
CA ARG A 324 9.50 -15.48 -10.98
C ARG A 324 10.92 -15.77 -10.50
N LEU A 325 11.92 -15.13 -11.11
CA LEU A 325 13.32 -15.19 -10.66
C LEU A 325 13.49 -14.54 -9.27
N LEU A 326 12.90 -13.35 -9.06
CA LEU A 326 12.92 -12.67 -7.76
C LEU A 326 12.18 -13.45 -6.66
N GLU A 327 11.06 -14.10 -6.97
CA GLU A 327 10.35 -15.00 -6.04
C GLU A 327 11.22 -16.20 -5.63
N PHE A 328 12.01 -16.74 -6.57
CA PHE A 328 12.95 -17.84 -6.31
C PHE A 328 14.16 -17.41 -5.46
N GLU A 329 14.74 -16.23 -5.72
CA GLU A 329 15.81 -15.66 -4.90
C GLU A 329 15.32 -15.33 -3.48
N PHE A 330 14.13 -14.74 -3.34
CA PHE A 330 13.51 -14.46 -2.05
C PHE A 330 13.26 -15.75 -1.24
N ALA A 331 12.85 -16.84 -1.89
CA ALA A 331 12.71 -18.14 -1.25
C ALA A 331 14.05 -18.71 -0.75
N GLN A 332 15.14 -18.53 -1.51
CA GLN A 332 16.49 -18.91 -1.07
C GLN A 332 16.98 -18.07 0.12
N LEU A 333 16.83 -16.74 0.06
CA LEU A 333 17.19 -15.84 1.17
C LEU A 333 16.38 -16.14 2.44
N THR A 334 15.08 -16.45 2.30
CA THR A 334 14.22 -16.87 3.42
C THR A 334 14.71 -18.19 4.04
N LYS A 335 15.16 -19.15 3.23
CA LYS A 335 15.75 -20.41 3.71
C LYS A 335 17.08 -20.17 4.44
N GLN A 336 17.95 -19.31 3.90
CA GLN A 336 19.23 -18.93 4.52
C GLN A 336 19.01 -18.20 5.86
N TYR A 337 18.05 -17.26 5.91
CA TYR A 337 17.69 -16.54 7.13
C TYR A 337 17.29 -17.49 8.27
N ARG A 338 16.44 -18.49 7.99
CA ARG A 338 16.06 -19.52 8.99
C ARG A 338 17.25 -20.38 9.45
N GLY A 339 18.21 -20.65 8.56
CA GLY A 339 19.46 -21.33 8.93
C GLY A 339 20.29 -20.50 9.90
N ASN A 340 20.48 -19.21 9.60
CA ASN A 340 21.21 -18.27 10.46
C ASN A 340 20.48 -18.04 11.79
N GLU A 341 19.15 -18.00 11.80
CA GLU A 341 18.33 -17.89 13.02
C GLU A 341 18.56 -19.10 13.95
N GLY A 342 18.63 -20.31 13.39
CA GLY A 342 18.98 -21.52 14.14
C GLY A 342 20.37 -21.45 14.77
N GLN A 343 21.38 -21.01 14.00
CA GLN A 343 22.75 -20.84 14.50
C GLN A 343 22.84 -19.76 15.60
N MET A 344 22.12 -18.64 15.44
CA MET A 344 22.05 -17.59 16.47
C MET A 344 21.43 -18.08 17.77
N ARG A 345 20.44 -18.99 17.69
CA ARG A 345 19.81 -19.62 18.85
C ARG A 345 20.77 -20.58 19.55
N GLU A 346 21.44 -21.45 18.80
CA GLU A 346 22.44 -22.38 19.33
C GLU A 346 23.61 -21.64 20.02
N LEU A 347 24.09 -20.53 19.44
CA LEU A 347 25.09 -19.67 20.05
C LEU A 347 24.59 -18.96 21.33
N GLN A 348 23.30 -18.63 21.40
CA GLN A 348 22.71 -18.09 22.63
C GLN A 348 22.58 -19.16 23.71
N ASP A 349 22.12 -20.37 23.38
CA ASP A 349 22.02 -21.51 24.30
C ASP A 349 23.41 -21.87 24.88
N GLN A 350 24.46 -21.84 24.03
CA GLN A 350 25.86 -22.01 24.46
C GLN A 350 26.33 -20.88 25.38
N LEU A 351 25.99 -19.62 25.09
CA LEU A 351 26.34 -18.48 25.92
C LEU A 351 25.66 -18.53 27.29
N GLU A 352 24.39 -18.94 27.37
CA GLU A 352 23.66 -19.09 28.62
C GLU A 352 24.24 -20.24 29.48
N ALA A 353 24.67 -21.34 28.85
CA ALA A 353 25.40 -22.41 29.53
C ALA A 353 26.77 -21.95 30.09
N GLU A 354 27.56 -21.22 29.30
CA GLU A 354 28.84 -20.65 29.75
C GLU A 354 28.67 -19.60 30.85
N GLN A 355 27.60 -18.79 30.82
CA GLN A 355 27.26 -17.87 31.91
C GLN A 355 26.93 -18.62 33.21
N TYR A 356 26.19 -19.73 33.12
CA TYR A 356 25.91 -20.61 34.27
C TYR A 356 27.20 -21.20 34.86
N PHE A 357 28.06 -21.82 34.05
CA PHE A 357 29.33 -22.38 34.53
C PHE A 357 30.29 -21.31 35.05
N SER A 358 30.40 -20.17 34.38
CA SER A 358 31.20 -19.02 34.84
C SER A 358 30.74 -18.53 36.22
N THR A 359 29.43 -18.50 36.46
CA THR A 359 28.86 -18.11 37.76
C THR A 359 29.14 -19.18 38.83
N LEU A 360 28.97 -20.46 38.51
CA LEU A 360 29.28 -21.58 39.40
C LEU A 360 30.76 -21.56 39.85
N TYR A 361 31.70 -21.44 38.92
CA TYR A 361 33.13 -21.38 39.24
C TYR A 361 33.53 -20.11 40.00
N LYS A 362 32.90 -18.96 39.72
CA LYS A 362 33.11 -17.72 40.50
C LYS A 362 32.67 -17.90 41.96
N THR A 363 31.53 -18.54 42.20
CA THR A 363 31.04 -18.86 43.55
C THR A 363 31.98 -19.84 44.25
N GLN A 364 32.38 -20.93 43.58
CA GLN A 364 33.30 -21.92 44.15
C GLN A 364 34.67 -21.33 44.50
N VAL A 365 35.21 -20.42 43.68
CA VAL A 365 36.45 -19.67 43.98
C VAL A 365 36.28 -18.68 45.14
N LYS A 366 35.07 -18.13 45.35
CA LYS A 366 34.75 -17.29 46.52
C LYS A 366 34.70 -18.13 47.79
N GLU A 367 33.98 -19.24 47.79
CA GLU A 367 33.84 -20.16 48.92
C GLU A 367 35.20 -20.69 49.38
N LEU A 368 36.06 -21.13 48.44
CA LEU A 368 37.42 -21.59 48.75
C LEU A 368 38.31 -20.47 49.32
N LYS A 369 38.13 -19.21 48.91
CA LYS A 369 38.84 -18.08 49.53
C LYS A 369 38.36 -17.84 50.96
N GLU A 370 37.05 -17.85 51.19
CA GLU A 370 36.45 -17.66 52.52
C GLU A 370 36.86 -18.79 53.49
N GLU A 371 36.99 -20.03 53.00
CA GLU A 371 37.53 -21.17 53.77
C GLU A 371 39.03 -21.01 54.11
N ILE A 372 39.86 -20.58 53.15
CA ILE A 372 41.28 -20.31 53.36
C ILE A 372 41.47 -19.17 54.37
N GLU A 373 40.67 -18.11 54.27
CA GLU A 373 40.70 -17.00 55.22
C GLU A 373 40.29 -17.44 56.63
N GLU A 374 39.24 -18.25 56.80
CA GLU A 374 38.83 -18.70 58.14
C GLU A 374 39.88 -19.64 58.75
N LYS A 375 40.48 -20.55 57.97
CA LYS A 375 41.61 -21.37 58.41
C LYS A 375 42.83 -20.53 58.80
N ASN A 376 43.09 -19.42 58.11
CA ASN A 376 44.14 -18.47 58.51
C ASN A 376 43.77 -17.73 59.81
N ARG A 377 42.51 -17.33 60.01
CA ARG A 377 42.01 -16.73 61.26
C ARG A 377 42.03 -17.72 62.43
N GLU A 378 41.78 -19.00 62.20
CA GLU A 378 41.89 -20.07 63.21
C GLU A 378 43.35 -20.35 63.56
N ASN A 379 44.22 -20.55 62.58
CA ASN A 379 45.66 -20.75 62.81
C ASN A 379 46.29 -19.57 63.56
N LEU A 380 45.91 -18.32 63.25
CA LEU A 380 46.42 -17.14 63.96
C LEU A 380 45.99 -17.12 65.44
N ARG A 381 44.72 -17.41 65.73
CA ARG A 381 44.23 -17.58 67.12
C ARG A 381 45.03 -18.66 67.86
N LYS A 382 45.24 -19.81 67.22
CA LYS A 382 45.98 -20.94 67.80
C LYS A 382 47.46 -20.65 68.06
N ILE A 383 48.09 -19.82 67.22
CA ILE A 383 49.45 -19.31 67.45
C ILE A 383 49.47 -18.35 68.65
N GLN A 384 48.46 -17.48 68.80
CA GLN A 384 48.34 -16.57 69.95
C GLN A 384 48.08 -17.32 71.27
N GLU A 385 47.24 -18.35 71.25
CA GLU A 385 47.02 -19.27 72.38
C GLU A 385 48.35 -19.90 72.83
N LEU A 386 49.09 -20.54 71.90
CA LEU A 386 50.39 -21.15 72.17
C LEU A 386 51.47 -20.14 72.61
N GLN A 387 51.39 -18.89 72.15
CA GLN A 387 52.26 -17.80 72.64
C GLN A 387 51.94 -17.46 74.10
N SER A 388 50.67 -17.37 74.49
CA SER A 388 50.27 -17.13 75.88
C SER A 388 50.62 -18.29 76.83
N GLU A 389 50.50 -19.55 76.37
CA GLU A 389 50.99 -20.72 77.11
C GLU A 389 52.52 -20.68 77.28
N LYS A 390 53.25 -20.30 76.23
CA LYS A 390 54.72 -20.12 76.31
C LYS A 390 55.10 -19.01 77.29
N GLU A 391 54.39 -17.89 77.32
CA GLU A 391 54.66 -16.77 78.24
C GLU A 391 54.34 -17.13 79.70
N THR A 392 53.26 -17.87 79.95
CA THR A 392 52.95 -18.40 81.30
C THR A 392 53.93 -19.49 81.76
N LEU A 393 54.51 -20.26 80.84
CA LEU A 393 55.61 -21.20 81.15
C LEU A 393 56.96 -20.48 81.35
N SER A 394 57.25 -19.44 80.58
CA SER A 394 58.47 -18.62 80.75
C SER A 394 58.47 -17.96 82.13
N THR A 395 57.38 -17.27 82.48
CA THR A 395 57.25 -16.61 83.79
C THR A 395 57.29 -17.59 84.97
N GLN A 396 56.83 -18.83 84.80
CA GLN A 396 57.04 -19.90 85.79
C GLN A 396 58.51 -20.36 85.89
N LEU A 397 59.25 -20.42 84.78
CA LEU A 397 60.68 -20.70 84.79
C LEU A 397 61.48 -19.55 85.43
N ASP A 398 61.16 -18.30 85.09
CA ASP A 398 61.80 -17.11 85.68
C ASP A 398 61.59 -17.07 87.22
N LEU A 399 60.39 -17.42 87.69
CA LEU A 399 60.06 -17.57 89.12
C LEU A 399 60.77 -18.77 89.78
N ALA A 400 61.01 -19.85 89.04
CA ALA A 400 61.76 -21.00 89.55
C ALA A 400 63.27 -20.75 89.61
N GLU A 401 63.82 -20.03 88.62
CA GLU A 401 65.23 -19.64 88.54
C GLU A 401 65.57 -18.63 89.64
N THR A 402 64.84 -17.51 89.74
CA THR A 402 65.03 -16.53 90.82
C THR A 402 64.84 -17.14 92.21
N LYS A 403 63.94 -18.12 92.38
CA LYS A 403 63.84 -18.90 93.62
C LYS A 403 65.10 -19.75 93.85
N ALA A 404 65.57 -20.49 92.85
CA ALA A 404 66.77 -21.32 92.96
C ALA A 404 68.03 -20.49 93.26
N GLU A 405 68.17 -19.31 92.64
CA GLU A 405 69.21 -18.33 92.97
C GLU A 405 69.13 -17.88 94.43
N SER A 406 67.92 -17.58 94.93
CA SER A 406 67.73 -17.20 96.34
C SER A 406 68.06 -18.34 97.32
N GLU A 407 67.72 -19.58 96.98
CA GLU A 407 68.10 -20.76 97.76
C GLU A 407 69.61 -21.02 97.71
N GLN A 408 70.26 -20.80 96.57
CA GLN A 408 71.71 -20.94 96.41
C GLN A 408 72.47 -19.85 97.18
N LEU A 409 72.00 -18.60 97.16
CA LEU A 409 72.54 -17.52 97.97
C LEU A 409 72.41 -17.81 99.47
N ALA A 410 71.24 -18.29 99.92
CA ALA A 410 71.02 -18.67 101.31
C ALA A 410 71.93 -19.84 101.74
N ARG A 411 72.15 -20.84 100.87
CA ARG A 411 73.12 -21.92 101.12
C ARG A 411 74.54 -21.40 101.19
N GLY A 412 74.95 -20.50 100.29
CA GLY A 412 76.28 -19.87 100.31
C GLY A 412 76.57 -19.15 101.63
N ILE A 413 75.60 -18.37 102.13
CA ILE A 413 75.71 -17.67 103.43
C ILE A 413 75.86 -18.68 104.59
N LEU A 414 75.12 -19.79 104.58
CA LEU A 414 75.22 -20.84 105.60
C LEU A 414 76.53 -21.63 105.50
N GLU A 415 77.03 -21.89 104.30
CA GLU A 415 78.33 -22.55 104.06
C GLU A 415 79.50 -21.65 104.49
N GLU A 416 79.40 -20.34 104.27
CA GLU A 416 80.38 -19.35 104.73
C GLU A 416 80.40 -19.25 106.27
N GLN A 417 79.24 -19.13 106.92
CA GLN A 417 79.13 -19.17 108.39
C GLN A 417 79.67 -20.49 108.98
N TYR A 418 79.38 -21.63 108.34
CA TYR A 418 79.90 -22.93 108.75
C TYR A 418 81.42 -23.04 108.54
N PHE A 419 81.96 -22.43 107.48
CA PHE A 419 83.40 -22.34 107.25
C PHE A 419 84.09 -21.47 108.31
N GLU A 420 83.51 -20.33 108.68
CA GLU A 420 84.01 -19.47 109.76
C GLU A 420 84.05 -20.21 111.10
N LEU A 421 82.95 -20.86 111.50
CA LEU A 421 82.87 -21.72 112.70
C LEU A 421 83.90 -22.87 112.65
N THR A 422 84.11 -23.47 111.47
CA THR A 422 85.11 -24.53 111.27
C THR A 422 86.54 -23.99 111.40
N GLN A 423 86.81 -22.76 110.96
CA GLN A 423 88.10 -22.08 111.12
C GLN A 423 88.33 -21.64 112.56
N GLU A 424 87.30 -21.18 113.27
CA GLU A 424 87.39 -20.83 114.69
C GLU A 424 87.64 -22.08 115.55
N SER A 425 86.94 -23.18 115.27
CA SER A 425 87.21 -24.50 115.87
C SER A 425 88.64 -24.97 115.62
N LYS A 426 89.18 -24.80 114.39
CA LYS A 426 90.59 -25.08 114.08
C LYS A 426 91.56 -24.18 114.85
N LYS A 427 91.26 -22.88 115.01
CA LYS A 427 92.06 -21.92 115.80
C LYS A 427 92.00 -22.19 117.31
N ALA A 428 90.91 -22.78 117.81
CA ALA A 428 90.82 -23.28 119.18
C ALA A 428 91.67 -24.56 119.35
N ALA A 429 91.58 -25.49 118.39
CA ALA A 429 92.29 -26.77 118.41
C ALA A 429 93.82 -26.67 118.18
N SER A 430 94.32 -25.60 117.57
CA SER A 430 95.76 -25.39 117.34
C SER A 430 96.51 -24.89 118.58
N ARG A 431 95.86 -24.13 119.47
CA ARG A 431 96.46 -23.63 120.71
C ARG A 431 96.87 -24.73 121.69
N ASN A 432 96.27 -25.92 121.58
CA ASN A 432 96.50 -27.05 122.47
C ASN A 432 97.32 -28.18 121.81
N ARG A 433 98.18 -27.83 120.82
CA ARG A 433 98.94 -28.81 120.03
C ARG A 433 100.29 -28.28 119.50
N GLN A 434 100.88 -27.30 120.18
CA GLN A 434 102.08 -26.58 119.77
C GLN A 434 103.40 -27.27 120.22
N GLU A 435 103.32 -28.41 120.90
CA GLU A 435 104.37 -28.90 121.80
C GLU A 435 104.96 -30.28 121.43
N ILE A 436 104.57 -30.88 120.30
CA ILE A 436 105.20 -32.13 119.79
C ILE A 436 106.04 -31.85 118.54
N THR A 437 107.24 -31.32 118.83
CA THR A 437 108.53 -31.86 118.36
C THR A 437 108.73 -32.09 116.86
N ASP A 438 109.31 -31.08 116.20
CA ASP A 438 110.66 -31.16 115.62
C ASP A 438 111.16 -32.54 115.15
N LYS A 439 111.15 -32.82 113.82
CA LYS A 439 112.37 -32.87 112.98
C LYS A 439 112.19 -33.48 111.58
N ASP A 440 113.20 -33.19 110.76
CA ASP A 440 113.74 -33.95 109.64
C ASP A 440 112.80 -34.36 108.50
N HIS A 441 112.75 -33.44 107.52
CA HIS A 441 113.44 -33.66 106.24
C HIS A 441 113.71 -35.13 105.84
N THR A 442 112.90 -35.66 104.93
CA THR A 442 113.42 -36.48 103.84
C THR A 442 112.71 -36.11 102.54
N VAL A 443 113.39 -35.31 101.72
CA VAL A 443 112.91 -34.96 100.37
C VAL A 443 113.06 -36.18 99.46
N SER A 444 112.18 -36.27 98.45
CA SER A 444 112.19 -37.25 97.34
C SER A 444 111.50 -38.60 97.59
N ARG A 445 110.22 -38.68 97.22
CA ARG A 445 109.88 -39.49 96.02
C ARG A 445 108.61 -39.05 95.30
N VAL A 446 108.79 -38.42 94.14
CA VAL A 446 107.75 -38.24 93.12
C VAL A 446 107.33 -39.62 92.58
N LYS A 447 106.02 -39.92 92.56
CA LYS A 447 105.34 -40.52 91.39
C LYS A 447 103.81 -40.65 91.53
N TYR A 448 103.18 -40.60 90.35
CA TYR A 448 101.81 -40.97 89.98
C TYR A 448 100.64 -39.99 90.24
N LYS A 449 100.00 -39.63 89.10
CA LYS A 449 98.67 -39.03 88.88
C LYS A 449 98.55 -37.53 89.24
N LEU A 450 98.36 -36.56 88.33
CA LEU A 450 98.26 -36.50 86.85
C LEU A 450 97.44 -37.60 86.14
N LYS A 451 96.11 -37.43 86.03
CA LYS A 451 95.35 -37.98 84.89
C LYS A 451 93.94 -37.43 84.60
N LYS A 452 93.64 -36.12 84.79
CA LYS A 452 92.32 -35.57 84.39
C LYS A 452 92.24 -34.13 83.85
N GLU A 453 93.33 -33.37 83.78
CA GLU A 453 93.30 -31.96 83.28
C GLU A 453 93.64 -31.82 81.79
N GLU A 454 94.31 -32.81 81.20
CA GLU A 454 94.75 -32.80 79.80
C GLU A 454 93.67 -33.33 78.83
N GLU A 455 92.69 -34.10 79.32
CA GLU A 455 91.58 -34.63 78.52
C GLU A 455 90.53 -33.54 78.17
N ILE A 456 90.32 -32.58 79.07
CA ILE A 456 89.27 -31.54 78.93
C ILE A 456 89.61 -30.52 77.83
N ASN A 457 90.87 -30.07 77.74
CA ASN A 457 91.29 -29.14 76.70
C ASN A 457 91.31 -29.77 75.29
N ASN A 458 91.65 -31.06 75.20
CA ASN A 458 91.63 -31.79 73.92
C ASN A 458 90.20 -32.00 73.40
N LEU A 459 89.22 -32.26 74.28
CA LEU A 459 87.80 -32.32 73.90
C LEU A 459 87.27 -30.97 73.41
N LYS A 460 87.68 -29.86 74.04
CA LYS A 460 87.26 -28.51 73.64
C LYS A 460 87.72 -28.18 72.21
N ALA A 461 89.00 -28.43 71.91
CA ALA A 461 89.57 -28.26 70.57
C ALA A 461 88.92 -29.16 69.51
N ALA A 462 88.46 -30.37 69.88
CA ALA A 462 87.78 -31.28 68.96
C ALA A 462 86.38 -30.75 68.55
N PHE A 463 85.58 -30.26 69.50
CA PHE A 463 84.25 -29.71 69.16
C PHE A 463 84.32 -28.39 68.39
N GLU A 464 85.30 -27.53 68.68
CA GLU A 464 85.54 -26.29 67.93
C GLU A 464 85.96 -26.58 66.47
N LYS A 465 86.68 -27.69 66.26
CA LYS A 465 87.01 -28.21 64.92
C LYS A 465 85.78 -28.81 64.19
N ASN A 466 84.85 -29.47 64.89
CA ASN A 466 83.59 -29.93 64.30
C ASN A 466 82.63 -28.77 63.97
N ILE A 467 82.61 -27.70 64.76
CA ILE A 467 81.81 -26.50 64.47
C ILE A 467 82.37 -25.74 63.26
N SER A 468 83.69 -25.73 63.05
CA SER A 468 84.28 -25.14 61.83
C SER A 468 84.08 -25.99 60.57
N THR A 469 84.00 -27.32 60.67
CA THR A 469 83.63 -28.19 59.52
C THR A 469 82.14 -28.12 59.17
N GLU A 470 81.24 -28.07 60.16
CA GLU A 470 79.80 -27.80 59.91
C GLU A 470 79.59 -26.43 59.26
N ARG A 471 80.30 -25.39 59.74
CA ARG A 471 80.30 -24.06 59.10
C ARG A 471 80.83 -24.10 57.67
N THR A 472 81.91 -24.83 57.38
CA THR A 472 82.41 -24.91 55.99
C THR A 472 81.50 -25.72 55.07
N LEU A 473 80.84 -26.78 55.54
CA LEU A 473 79.87 -27.53 54.74
C LEU A 473 78.60 -26.70 54.44
N LYS A 474 78.07 -25.97 55.43
CA LYS A 474 76.95 -25.03 55.19
C LYS A 474 77.35 -23.87 54.27
N THR A 475 78.53 -23.28 54.44
CA THR A 475 79.04 -22.25 53.52
C THR A 475 79.29 -22.80 52.11
N GLN A 476 79.71 -24.07 51.96
CA GLN A 476 79.82 -24.71 50.65
C GLN A 476 78.46 -24.97 50.00
N ALA A 477 77.43 -25.35 50.76
CA ALA A 477 76.06 -25.47 50.23
C ALA A 477 75.50 -24.10 49.78
N VAL A 478 75.69 -23.05 50.58
CA VAL A 478 75.28 -21.68 50.25
C VAL A 478 76.03 -21.15 49.02
N ASN A 479 77.36 -21.33 48.95
CA ASN A 479 78.16 -20.90 47.80
C ASN A 479 77.80 -21.67 46.52
N LYS A 480 77.42 -22.95 46.62
CA LYS A 480 77.02 -23.76 45.46
C LYS A 480 75.60 -23.44 44.95
N LEU A 481 74.77 -22.80 45.77
CA LEU A 481 73.54 -22.14 45.31
C LEU A 481 73.82 -20.75 44.71
N ALA A 482 74.70 -19.96 45.31
CA ALA A 482 75.11 -18.65 44.80
C ALA A 482 75.78 -18.75 43.41
N GLU A 483 76.59 -19.78 43.17
CA GLU A 483 77.28 -20.00 41.89
C GLU A 483 76.33 -20.40 40.74
N ILE A 484 75.17 -20.99 41.06
CA ILE A 484 74.12 -21.31 40.06
C ILE A 484 73.34 -20.04 39.66
N MET A 485 73.23 -19.05 40.54
CA MET A 485 72.47 -17.81 40.25
C MET A 485 73.27 -16.73 39.50
N ASN A 486 74.60 -16.76 39.49
CA ASN A 486 75.43 -15.68 38.92
C ASN A 486 76.59 -16.16 38.03
N ARG A 487 76.28 -16.89 36.95
CA ARG A 487 77.17 -17.02 35.77
C ARG A 487 76.41 -16.75 34.46
N LYS A 488 76.75 -15.62 33.82
CA LYS A 488 76.38 -15.20 32.44
C LYS A 488 77.67 -14.84 31.70
N ASP A 489 77.96 -15.20 30.45
CA ASP A 489 77.31 -16.10 29.47
C ASP A 489 78.43 -17.05 28.91
N PHE A 490 78.60 -17.51 27.65
CA PHE A 490 77.91 -17.38 26.35
C PHE A 490 78.41 -18.51 25.41
N LYS A 491 77.53 -19.01 24.51
CA LYS A 491 77.77 -19.94 23.37
C LYS A 491 77.74 -21.43 23.78
N ILE A 492 77.29 -22.36 22.95
CA ILE A 492 76.86 -22.33 21.53
C ILE A 492 75.33 -22.55 21.51
N ASP A 493 74.51 -21.90 20.67
CA ASP A 493 74.77 -21.48 19.28
C ASP A 493 74.43 -19.99 19.01
N ARG A 494 75.25 -19.34 18.16
CA ARG A 494 75.05 -17.94 17.72
C ARG A 494 74.66 -17.87 16.24
N LYS A 495 73.51 -18.45 15.88
CA LYS A 495 72.71 -17.82 14.82
C LYS A 495 72.23 -16.47 15.35
N LYS A 496 72.54 -15.40 14.60
CA LYS A 496 72.25 -14.02 14.99
C LYS A 496 70.75 -13.85 15.26
N ALA A 497 70.36 -13.69 16.53
CA ALA A 497 69.10 -13.02 16.88
C ALA A 497 69.25 -11.57 16.41
N ASN A 498 68.80 -11.33 15.18
CA ASN A 498 69.36 -10.29 14.34
C ASN A 498 68.86 -8.91 14.79
N THR A 499 69.74 -7.92 14.95
CA THR A 499 69.31 -6.53 15.19
C THR A 499 68.48 -6.00 14.01
N GLN A 500 68.69 -6.55 12.81
CA GLN A 500 67.83 -6.35 11.64
C GLN A 500 66.53 -7.17 11.69
N ASP A 501 66.41 -8.25 12.49
CA ASP A 501 65.12 -8.95 12.69
C ASP A 501 64.25 -8.26 13.75
N LEU A 502 64.83 -7.66 14.80
CA LEU A 502 64.06 -6.79 15.69
C LEU A 502 63.56 -5.55 14.94
N ARG A 503 64.45 -4.91 14.14
CA ARG A 503 64.07 -3.81 13.24
C ARG A 503 63.16 -4.25 12.07
N LYS A 504 63.19 -5.51 11.64
CA LYS A 504 62.14 -6.08 10.77
C LYS A 504 60.84 -6.12 11.54
N LYS A 505 60.78 -6.73 12.73
CA LYS A 505 59.55 -6.81 13.53
C LYS A 505 58.97 -5.44 13.88
N GLU A 506 59.78 -4.41 14.10
CA GLU A 506 59.28 -3.02 14.18
C GLU A 506 58.72 -2.52 12.84
N LYS A 507 59.43 -2.69 11.72
CA LYS A 507 58.94 -2.31 10.39
C LYS A 507 57.69 -3.08 9.97
N GLU A 508 57.60 -4.34 10.38
CA GLU A 508 56.54 -5.30 10.10
C GLU A 508 55.33 -5.04 11.00
N ASN A 509 55.53 -4.68 12.27
CA ASN A 509 54.48 -4.17 13.14
C ASN A 509 53.93 -2.82 12.64
N ARG A 510 54.81 -1.88 12.24
CA ARG A 510 54.38 -0.63 11.58
C ARG A 510 53.67 -0.88 10.25
N LYS A 511 54.12 -1.86 9.45
CA LYS A 511 53.45 -2.28 8.21
C LYS A 511 52.07 -2.87 8.50
N LEU A 512 51.95 -3.75 9.50
CA LEU A 512 50.67 -4.32 9.94
C LEU A 512 49.74 -3.27 10.54
N GLN A 513 50.25 -2.23 11.23
CA GLN A 513 49.45 -1.08 11.65
C GLN A 513 48.96 -0.25 10.46
N LEU A 514 49.79 -0.09 9.42
CA LEU A 514 49.44 0.66 8.20
C LEU A 514 48.44 -0.14 7.34
N GLU A 515 48.58 -1.46 7.27
CA GLU A 515 47.62 -2.38 6.66
C GLU A 515 46.30 -2.43 7.44
N LEU A 516 46.34 -2.50 8.78
CA LEU A 516 45.15 -2.41 9.64
C LEU A 516 44.40 -1.07 9.47
N ASN A 517 45.13 0.04 9.31
CA ASN A 517 44.53 1.33 9.02
C ASN A 517 43.95 1.38 7.60
N GLN A 518 44.62 0.81 6.60
CA GLN A 518 44.08 0.69 5.24
C GLN A 518 42.82 -0.19 5.20
N GLU A 519 42.75 -1.30 5.94
CA GLU A 519 41.52 -2.11 6.03
C GLU A 519 40.41 -1.40 6.80
N ARG A 520 40.71 -0.63 7.85
CA ARG A 520 39.72 0.26 8.48
C ARG A 520 39.20 1.33 7.52
N GLU A 521 40.07 1.90 6.69
CA GLU A 521 39.72 2.95 5.74
C GLU A 521 38.90 2.40 4.55
N LYS A 522 39.26 1.22 4.03
CA LYS A 522 38.43 0.44 3.08
C LYS A 522 37.07 0.07 3.68
N PHE A 523 37.03 -0.40 4.93
CA PHE A 523 35.77 -0.73 5.61
C PHE A 523 34.89 0.50 5.80
N ASN A 524 35.47 1.64 6.21
CA ASN A 524 34.74 2.91 6.30
C ASN A 524 34.21 3.36 4.93
N GLN A 525 35.00 3.24 3.86
CA GLN A 525 34.55 3.52 2.49
C GLN A 525 33.41 2.57 2.05
N MET A 526 33.47 1.29 2.42
CA MET A 526 32.41 0.31 2.16
C MET A 526 31.13 0.64 2.94
N VAL A 527 31.23 1.03 4.21
CA VAL A 527 30.10 1.49 5.03
C VAL A 527 29.47 2.75 4.44
N VAL A 528 30.28 3.74 4.03
CA VAL A 528 29.77 4.96 3.36
C VAL A 528 29.12 4.63 2.01
N LYS A 529 29.69 3.71 1.23
CA LYS A 529 29.10 3.24 -0.04
C LYS A 529 27.74 2.57 0.20
N HIS A 530 27.64 1.62 1.12
CA HIS A 530 26.39 0.95 1.44
C HIS A 530 25.35 1.88 2.09
N GLN A 531 25.78 2.86 2.90
CA GLN A 531 24.88 3.89 3.44
C GLN A 531 24.35 4.80 2.33
N LYS A 532 25.16 5.12 1.32
CA LYS A 532 24.69 5.84 0.13
C LYS A 532 23.72 4.98 -0.68
N GLU A 533 24.06 3.72 -0.95
CA GLU A 533 23.19 2.79 -1.69
C GLU A 533 21.84 2.59 -0.99
N LEU A 534 21.80 2.51 0.35
CA LEU A 534 20.55 2.49 1.12
C LEU A 534 19.75 3.79 0.95
N ASN A 535 20.39 4.95 0.97
CA ASN A 535 19.73 6.24 0.77
C ASN A 535 19.19 6.38 -0.66
N ASP A 536 19.98 6.00 -1.67
CA ASP A 536 19.61 6.04 -3.08
C ASP A 536 18.42 5.08 -3.35
N MET A 537 18.46 3.85 -2.82
CA MET A 537 17.35 2.89 -2.89
C MET A 537 16.09 3.38 -2.15
N GLN A 538 16.26 4.09 -1.03
CA GLN A 538 15.12 4.64 -0.29
C GLN A 538 14.50 5.87 -0.97
N ALA A 539 15.28 6.65 -1.73
CA ALA A 539 14.76 7.69 -2.62
C ALA A 539 13.94 7.06 -3.77
N GLN A 540 14.48 6.05 -4.46
CA GLN A 540 13.76 5.31 -5.50
C GLN A 540 12.45 4.69 -4.99
N LEU A 541 12.43 4.15 -3.77
CA LEU A 541 11.21 3.62 -3.15
C LEU A 541 10.14 4.70 -2.90
N VAL A 542 10.54 5.95 -2.64
CA VAL A 542 9.62 7.09 -2.51
C VAL A 542 9.09 7.52 -3.88
N GLU A 543 9.96 7.62 -4.89
CA GLU A 543 9.61 7.95 -6.28
C GLU A 543 8.65 6.92 -6.91
N GLU A 544 8.91 5.63 -6.73
CA GLU A 544 7.98 4.55 -7.13
C GLU A 544 6.67 4.60 -6.35
N CYS A 545 6.69 5.01 -5.07
CA CYS A 545 5.47 5.11 -4.28
C CYS A 545 4.59 6.30 -4.72
N THR A 546 5.18 7.45 -5.06
CA THR A 546 4.44 8.59 -5.63
C THR A 546 3.93 8.27 -7.03
N HIS A 547 4.75 7.67 -7.91
CA HIS A 547 4.33 7.29 -9.25
C HIS A 547 3.18 6.25 -9.24
N ARG A 548 3.26 5.23 -8.39
CA ARG A 548 2.16 4.27 -8.16
C ARG A 548 0.89 4.95 -7.66
N ASN A 549 1.01 5.97 -6.81
CA ASN A 549 -0.13 6.76 -6.32
C ASN A 549 -0.76 7.59 -7.45
N GLU A 550 0.04 8.26 -8.30
CA GLU A 550 -0.46 8.96 -9.49
C GLU A 550 -1.20 8.02 -10.45
N LEU A 551 -0.63 6.84 -10.76
CA LEU A 551 -1.27 5.84 -11.63
C LEU A 551 -2.59 5.34 -11.04
N GLN A 552 -2.67 5.15 -9.72
CA GLN A 552 -3.91 4.78 -9.03
C GLN A 552 -4.98 5.89 -9.13
N MET A 553 -4.57 7.16 -9.06
CA MET A 553 -5.47 8.31 -9.24
C MET A 553 -5.96 8.46 -10.68
N GLN A 554 -5.08 8.27 -11.67
CA GLN A 554 -5.43 8.27 -13.09
C GLN A 554 -6.40 7.12 -13.42
N LEU A 555 -6.14 5.93 -12.90
CA LEU A 555 -7.02 4.76 -13.06
C LEU A 555 -8.43 5.06 -12.54
N ALA A 556 -8.57 5.65 -11.35
CA ALA A 556 -9.87 6.02 -10.78
C ALA A 556 -10.62 7.07 -11.63
N SER A 557 -9.90 7.98 -12.32
CA SER A 557 -10.50 8.88 -13.31
C SER A 557 -11.00 8.09 -14.53
N LYS A 558 -10.13 7.27 -15.14
CA LYS A 558 -10.50 6.49 -16.35
C LYS A 558 -11.62 5.49 -16.08
N GLU A 559 -11.73 4.91 -14.88
CA GLU A 559 -12.90 4.11 -14.47
C GLU A 559 -14.20 4.93 -14.52
N SER A 560 -14.21 6.16 -14.00
CA SER A 560 -15.37 7.07 -14.05
C SER A 560 -15.74 7.48 -15.47
N ASP A 561 -14.76 7.59 -16.38
CA ASP A 561 -15.00 7.92 -17.78
C ASP A 561 -15.52 6.70 -18.57
N ILE A 562 -15.04 5.50 -18.24
CA ILE A 562 -15.59 4.23 -18.74
C ILE A 562 -17.04 4.02 -18.25
N GLU A 563 -17.36 4.38 -16.99
CA GLU A 563 -18.74 4.39 -16.50
C GLU A 563 -19.61 5.38 -17.27
N GLN A 564 -19.13 6.60 -17.54
CA GLN A 564 -19.86 7.59 -18.34
C GLN A 564 -20.10 7.12 -19.78
N LEU A 565 -19.11 6.49 -20.42
CA LEU A 565 -19.25 5.94 -21.77
C LEU A 565 -20.22 4.76 -21.81
N ARG A 566 -20.22 3.89 -20.79
CA ARG A 566 -21.20 2.79 -20.66
C ARG A 566 -22.63 3.31 -20.46
N ALA A 567 -22.82 4.36 -19.65
CA ALA A 567 -24.12 4.99 -19.47
C ALA A 567 -24.65 5.58 -20.79
N LYS A 568 -23.82 6.39 -21.48
CA LYS A 568 -24.18 6.95 -22.81
C LYS A 568 -24.50 5.87 -23.84
N LEU A 569 -23.79 4.72 -23.81
CA LEU A 569 -24.07 3.59 -24.70
C LEU A 569 -25.43 2.95 -24.39
N LEU A 570 -25.81 2.87 -23.12
CA LEU A 570 -27.11 2.36 -22.68
C LEU A 570 -28.24 3.28 -23.15
N ASP A 571 -28.13 4.59 -22.88
CA ASP A 571 -29.10 5.62 -23.31
C ASP A 571 -29.33 5.59 -24.83
N LEU A 572 -28.26 5.39 -25.62
CA LEU A 572 -28.33 5.24 -27.09
C LEU A 572 -28.98 3.91 -27.53
N SER A 573 -28.82 2.84 -26.76
CA SER A 573 -29.42 1.53 -27.07
C SER A 573 -30.93 1.50 -26.80
N ASP A 574 -31.41 2.11 -25.72
CA ASP A 574 -32.84 2.28 -25.48
C ASP A 574 -33.47 3.21 -26.53
N SER A 575 -32.72 4.25 -26.95
CA SER A 575 -33.14 5.18 -28.02
C SER A 575 -33.30 4.51 -29.41
N THR A 576 -32.87 3.26 -29.60
CA THR A 576 -33.05 2.51 -30.85
C THR A 576 -34.15 1.43 -30.79
N SER A 577 -34.82 1.22 -29.65
CA SER A 577 -35.90 0.25 -29.53
C SER A 577 -37.27 0.82 -29.94
N VAL A 578 -37.62 0.72 -31.22
CA VAL A 578 -38.92 1.16 -31.75
C VAL A 578 -40.04 0.13 -31.43
N ALA A 579 -40.40 0.00 -30.16
CA ALA A 579 -41.48 -0.89 -29.72
C ALA A 579 -42.23 -0.36 -28.47
N SER A 580 -43.55 -0.22 -28.62
CA SER A 580 -44.55 -0.03 -27.55
C SER A 580 -44.52 1.28 -26.75
N PHE A 581 -45.48 2.17 -27.05
CA PHE A 581 -46.04 3.10 -26.06
C PHE A 581 -46.70 2.33 -24.90
N PRO A 582 -46.56 2.81 -23.65
CA PRO A 582 -47.63 2.75 -22.67
C PRO A 582 -48.37 4.08 -22.54
N SER A 583 -49.58 4.01 -21.97
CA SER A 583 -50.47 5.14 -21.69
C SER A 583 -49.84 6.22 -20.80
N ALA A 584 -50.28 7.47 -20.97
CA ALA A 584 -50.09 8.49 -19.95
C ALA A 584 -51.08 8.27 -18.79
N ASP A 585 -50.55 7.92 -17.61
CA ASP A 585 -51.18 8.16 -16.30
C ASP A 585 -50.07 8.34 -15.25
N GLU A 586 -50.42 8.77 -14.04
CA GLU A 586 -49.53 9.43 -13.07
C GLU A 586 -48.43 8.54 -12.42
N THR A 587 -47.35 9.23 -12.00
CA THR A 587 -46.44 8.95 -10.86
C THR A 587 -45.04 8.34 -11.12
N ASP A 588 -44.05 9.03 -10.53
CA ASP A 588 -42.64 8.71 -10.23
C ASP A 588 -41.63 8.54 -11.39
N GLY A 589 -40.78 9.55 -11.56
CA GLY A 589 -39.81 9.66 -12.66
C GLY A 589 -38.49 8.97 -12.37
N ASN A 590 -38.40 7.67 -12.66
CA ASN A 590 -37.17 6.88 -12.54
C ASN A 590 -36.22 7.09 -13.76
N LEU A 591 -35.78 8.33 -13.96
CA LEU A 591 -34.75 8.69 -14.95
C LEU A 591 -33.40 8.03 -14.59
N PRO A 592 -32.58 7.54 -15.54
CA PRO A 592 -31.25 7.01 -15.25
C PRO A 592 -30.42 7.99 -14.38
N GLU A 593 -29.88 7.50 -13.27
CA GLU A 593 -29.37 8.37 -12.19
C GLU A 593 -28.08 9.10 -12.61
N SER A 594 -28.26 10.33 -13.12
CA SER A 594 -27.21 11.10 -13.80
C SER A 594 -25.97 11.35 -12.92
N ARG A 595 -24.80 11.27 -13.56
CA ARG A 595 -23.48 11.62 -12.98
C ARG A 595 -23.55 13.05 -12.44
N ILE A 596 -23.44 13.23 -11.12
CA ILE A 596 -23.31 14.58 -10.56
C ILE A 596 -21.85 15.03 -10.71
N GLU A 597 -21.66 16.08 -11.50
CA GLU A 597 -20.39 16.78 -11.65
C GLU A 597 -20.60 18.29 -11.67
N GLY A 598 -19.57 19.04 -11.26
CA GLY A 598 -19.62 20.49 -11.22
C GLY A 598 -18.62 21.12 -10.26
N TRP A 599 -18.61 22.44 -10.20
CA TRP A 599 -17.71 23.22 -9.37
C TRP A 599 -18.16 23.26 -7.90
N LEU A 600 -17.27 22.90 -6.98
CA LEU A 600 -17.41 23.08 -5.54
C LEU A 600 -16.20 23.82 -4.96
N SER A 601 -16.37 24.39 -3.78
CA SER A 601 -15.33 25.13 -3.06
C SER A 601 -14.89 24.36 -1.81
N VAL A 602 -13.59 24.12 -1.67
CA VAL A 602 -12.95 23.33 -0.60
C VAL A 602 -12.08 24.26 0.26
N PRO A 603 -12.00 24.12 1.60
CA PRO A 603 -11.12 24.92 2.44
C PRO A 603 -9.65 24.77 2.05
N ASN A 604 -8.98 25.89 1.75
CA ASN A 604 -7.58 25.89 1.33
C ASN A 604 -6.61 25.45 2.45
N ARG A 605 -6.93 25.84 3.69
CA ARG A 605 -6.44 25.24 4.96
C ARG A 605 -7.58 25.36 6.00
N GLY A 606 -7.48 24.65 7.13
CA GLY A 606 -8.54 24.57 8.16
C GLY A 606 -8.98 25.88 8.85
N ASN A 607 -8.43 27.04 8.46
CA ASN A 607 -8.93 28.36 8.88
C ASN A 607 -9.39 29.15 7.65
N ILE A 608 -10.64 28.87 7.22
CA ILE A 608 -11.29 29.45 6.03
C ILE A 608 -11.18 30.98 6.04
N LYS A 609 -11.38 31.64 7.21
CA LYS A 609 -11.32 33.10 7.35
C LYS A 609 -9.93 33.73 7.16
N ARG A 610 -8.87 32.93 7.00
CA ARG A 610 -7.51 33.40 6.66
C ARG A 610 -7.04 32.92 5.28
N TYR A 611 -7.40 31.70 4.88
CA TYR A 611 -6.84 31.05 3.68
C TYR A 611 -7.84 30.91 2.52
N GLY A 612 -9.11 31.25 2.75
CA GLY A 612 -10.18 31.25 1.76
C GLY A 612 -10.66 29.85 1.33
N TRP A 613 -11.58 29.88 0.37
CA TRP A 613 -12.07 28.73 -0.35
C TRP A 613 -11.26 28.54 -1.65
N LYS A 614 -10.78 27.32 -1.90
CA LYS A 614 -10.20 26.91 -3.18
C LYS A 614 -11.30 26.27 -4.03
N LYS A 615 -11.58 26.83 -5.20
CA LYS A 615 -12.51 26.24 -6.18
C LYS A 615 -11.88 24.96 -6.77
N GLN A 616 -12.65 23.90 -6.93
CA GLN A 616 -12.24 22.63 -7.55
C GLN A 616 -13.40 22.06 -8.36
N TYR A 617 -13.10 21.36 -9.46
CA TYR A 617 -14.10 20.65 -10.25
C TYR A 617 -14.29 19.24 -9.68
N VAL A 618 -15.51 18.86 -9.33
CA VAL A 618 -15.82 17.60 -8.64
C VAL A 618 -16.67 16.70 -9.51
N VAL A 619 -16.33 15.41 -9.56
CA VAL A 619 -17.03 14.36 -10.32
C VAL A 619 -17.32 13.18 -9.40
N VAL A 620 -18.57 12.70 -9.38
CA VAL A 620 -18.97 11.51 -8.62
C VAL A 620 -19.19 10.34 -9.59
N SER A 621 -18.44 9.26 -9.41
CA SER A 621 -18.64 7.96 -10.09
C SER A 621 -19.52 7.03 -9.26
N SER A 622 -19.67 5.76 -9.65
CA SER A 622 -20.41 4.77 -8.86
C SER A 622 -19.75 4.47 -7.50
N LYS A 623 -18.42 4.64 -7.38
CA LYS A 623 -17.59 4.25 -6.22
C LYS A 623 -16.67 5.33 -5.66
N LYS A 624 -16.38 6.39 -6.43
CA LYS A 624 -15.36 7.39 -6.09
C LYS A 624 -15.88 8.81 -6.26
N ILE A 625 -15.33 9.75 -5.49
CA ILE A 625 -15.48 11.20 -5.70
C ILE A 625 -14.11 11.75 -6.10
N LEU A 626 -14.04 12.36 -7.27
CA LEU A 626 -12.81 12.85 -7.91
C LEU A 626 -12.79 14.38 -7.87
N PHE A 627 -11.70 14.98 -7.40
CA PHE A 627 -11.53 16.43 -7.28
C PHE A 627 -10.36 16.89 -8.15
N TYR A 628 -10.63 17.65 -9.19
CA TYR A 628 -9.64 18.27 -10.09
C TYR A 628 -9.45 19.74 -9.69
N ASN A 629 -8.26 20.33 -9.87
CA ASN A 629 -8.09 21.76 -9.59
C ASN A 629 -8.83 22.58 -10.64
N ASP A 630 -8.54 22.29 -11.90
CA ASP A 630 -9.01 23.00 -13.08
C ASP A 630 -9.53 22.02 -14.15
N GLU A 631 -10.13 22.53 -15.24
CA GLU A 631 -10.67 21.66 -16.30
C GLU A 631 -9.56 20.92 -17.07
N GLN A 632 -8.34 21.47 -17.14
CA GLN A 632 -7.20 20.80 -17.75
C GLN A 632 -6.75 19.54 -16.98
N ASP A 633 -6.86 19.53 -15.65
CA ASP A 633 -6.65 18.33 -14.82
C ASP A 633 -7.71 17.24 -15.15
N LYS A 634 -8.95 17.65 -15.47
CA LYS A 634 -10.04 16.72 -15.86
C LYS A 634 -9.74 16.06 -17.20
N GLU A 635 -9.31 16.84 -18.20
CA GLU A 635 -8.94 16.35 -19.54
C GLU A 635 -7.72 15.40 -19.49
N GLN A 636 -6.72 15.73 -18.67
CA GLN A 636 -5.54 14.88 -18.44
C GLN A 636 -5.84 13.69 -17.51
N SER A 637 -7.04 13.59 -16.96
CA SER A 637 -7.47 12.57 -15.99
C SER A 637 -6.57 12.49 -14.75
N SER A 638 -6.07 13.64 -14.29
CA SER A 638 -5.15 13.79 -13.17
C SER A 638 -5.83 14.50 -11.98
N PRO A 639 -6.70 13.81 -11.21
CA PRO A 639 -7.34 14.42 -10.05
C PRO A 639 -6.32 14.76 -8.95
N SER A 640 -6.61 15.84 -8.22
CA SER A 640 -5.86 16.29 -7.03
C SER A 640 -6.22 15.52 -5.76
N MET A 641 -7.44 14.98 -5.68
CA MET A 641 -7.93 14.14 -4.59
C MET A 641 -8.94 13.12 -5.12
N VAL A 642 -8.94 11.93 -4.53
CA VAL A 642 -9.94 10.88 -4.73
C VAL A 642 -10.45 10.44 -3.35
N LEU A 643 -11.77 10.37 -3.18
CA LEU A 643 -12.43 9.78 -2.02
C LEU A 643 -13.22 8.53 -2.38
N ASP A 644 -13.24 7.55 -1.48
CA ASP A 644 -13.98 6.30 -1.64
C ASP A 644 -15.40 6.41 -1.07
N ILE A 645 -16.43 6.19 -1.89
CA ILE A 645 -17.85 6.29 -1.48
C ILE A 645 -18.20 5.24 -0.43
N ASP A 646 -17.63 4.03 -0.53
CA ASP A 646 -17.76 2.97 0.49
C ASP A 646 -17.08 3.31 1.83
N LYS A 647 -16.34 4.44 1.89
CA LYS A 647 -15.66 4.96 3.08
C LYS A 647 -16.27 6.28 3.58
N LEU A 648 -17.34 6.78 2.96
CA LEU A 648 -18.13 7.91 3.47
C LEU A 648 -19.06 7.44 4.60
N PHE A 649 -18.97 8.10 5.75
CA PHE A 649 -19.80 7.84 6.93
C PHE A 649 -21.10 8.66 6.93
N HIS A 650 -21.03 9.95 6.57
CA HIS A 650 -22.20 10.80 6.36
C HIS A 650 -21.91 11.96 5.40
N VAL A 651 -22.99 12.48 4.81
CA VAL A 651 -23.02 13.78 4.14
C VAL A 651 -24.21 14.56 4.68
N ARG A 652 -24.01 15.81 5.11
CA ARG A 652 -25.07 16.64 5.72
C ARG A 652 -24.88 18.14 5.48
N PRO A 653 -25.96 18.94 5.51
CA PRO A 653 -25.87 20.38 5.70
C PRO A 653 -25.14 20.74 7.00
N VAL A 654 -24.42 21.87 7.00
CA VAL A 654 -23.80 22.40 8.22
C VAL A 654 -24.73 23.36 8.97
N THR A 655 -24.42 23.56 10.25
CA THR A 655 -25.07 24.52 11.14
C THR A 655 -24.10 25.63 11.54
N GLN A 656 -24.62 26.70 12.15
CA GLN A 656 -23.81 27.79 12.71
C GLN A 656 -22.75 27.32 13.72
N GLY A 657 -22.99 26.19 14.42
CA GLY A 657 -22.05 25.59 15.35
C GLY A 657 -20.89 24.85 14.68
N ASP A 658 -21.13 24.26 13.50
CA ASP A 658 -20.09 23.56 12.72
C ASP A 658 -19.11 24.55 12.08
N VAL A 659 -19.62 25.69 11.62
CA VAL A 659 -18.86 26.70 10.84
C VAL A 659 -18.91 28.09 11.47
N TYR A 660 -18.59 28.18 12.76
CA TYR A 660 -18.66 29.42 13.57
C TYR A 660 -17.84 30.64 13.06
N ARG A 661 -17.04 30.47 12.00
CA ARG A 661 -16.28 31.55 11.34
C ARG A 661 -16.80 31.94 9.95
N ALA A 662 -17.66 31.12 9.32
CA ALA A 662 -18.26 31.42 8.02
C ALA A 662 -19.27 32.56 8.12
N GLU A 663 -19.60 33.17 6.99
CA GLU A 663 -20.60 34.24 6.93
C GLU A 663 -22.00 33.66 6.80
N THR A 664 -23.00 34.31 7.41
CA THR A 664 -24.37 33.76 7.55
C THR A 664 -25.02 33.42 6.20
N GLU A 665 -24.62 34.11 5.13
CA GLU A 665 -25.07 33.87 3.74
C GLU A 665 -24.35 32.71 3.02
N GLU A 666 -23.19 32.26 3.53
CA GLU A 666 -22.49 31.07 3.04
C GLU A 666 -23.02 29.79 3.69
N ILE A 667 -23.35 29.83 4.99
CA ILE A 667 -23.78 28.66 5.78
C ILE A 667 -24.84 27.78 5.07
N PRO A 668 -25.96 28.29 4.52
CA PRO A 668 -26.95 27.47 3.83
C PRO A 668 -26.44 26.82 2.52
N LYS A 669 -25.29 27.25 1.99
CA LYS A 669 -24.64 26.73 0.79
C LYS A 669 -23.52 25.71 1.13
N ILE A 670 -23.16 25.56 2.40
CA ILE A 670 -22.09 24.65 2.86
C ILE A 670 -22.68 23.30 3.29
N PHE A 671 -21.96 22.22 3.04
CA PHE A 671 -22.22 20.88 3.56
C PHE A 671 -20.92 20.22 4.06
N GLN A 672 -21.05 19.24 4.95
CA GLN A 672 -19.93 18.45 5.49
C GLN A 672 -20.02 17.01 4.98
N ILE A 673 -18.91 16.48 4.49
CA ILE A 673 -18.67 15.04 4.28
C ILE A 673 -17.79 14.54 5.44
N LEU A 674 -18.13 13.40 6.03
CA LEU A 674 -17.29 12.66 6.97
C LEU A 674 -16.90 11.32 6.34
N TYR A 675 -15.62 10.97 6.34
CA TYR A 675 -15.09 9.76 5.67
C TYR A 675 -13.88 9.17 6.40
N ALA A 676 -13.51 7.94 6.09
CA ALA A 676 -12.32 7.30 6.66
C ALA A 676 -11.03 7.85 6.01
N ASN A 677 -9.99 8.10 6.82
CA ASN A 677 -8.67 8.57 6.37
C ASN A 677 -8.00 7.60 5.39
N GLU A 678 -8.30 6.30 5.47
CA GLU A 678 -7.84 5.27 4.52
C GLU A 678 -8.57 5.30 3.16
N GLY A 679 -9.71 5.99 3.08
CA GLY A 679 -10.50 6.22 1.87
C GLY A 679 -10.20 7.54 1.19
N GLU A 680 -9.04 8.15 1.47
CA GLU A 680 -8.57 9.38 0.85
C GLU A 680 -7.23 9.14 0.16
N CYS A 681 -7.14 9.53 -1.10
CA CYS A 681 -5.90 9.62 -1.87
C CYS A 681 -5.75 11.07 -2.36
N ARG A 682 -4.56 11.67 -2.19
CA ARG A 682 -4.24 13.01 -2.71
C ARG A 682 -3.00 12.95 -3.59
N LYS A 683 -2.95 13.86 -4.56
CA LYS A 683 -1.72 14.22 -5.27
C LYS A 683 -1.02 15.28 -4.43
N ASP A 684 0.14 14.91 -3.90
CA ASP A 684 1.12 15.72 -3.16
C ASP A 684 0.56 16.90 -2.35
N ILE A 685 0.26 16.62 -1.07
CA ILE A 685 0.65 17.59 -0.04
C ILE A 685 2.11 17.27 0.27
N GLU A 686 2.97 18.29 0.34
CA GLU A 686 4.28 18.16 0.98
C GLU A 686 4.13 17.39 2.29
N MET A 687 5.03 16.47 2.59
CA MET A 687 5.07 15.88 3.93
C MET A 687 5.63 16.95 4.88
N GLU A 688 4.78 17.93 5.26
CA GLU A 688 4.99 18.91 6.33
C GLU A 688 5.67 18.15 7.47
N PRO A 689 6.97 18.42 7.72
CA PRO A 689 7.82 17.48 8.43
C PRO A 689 7.25 17.29 9.81
N VAL A 690 6.73 16.09 10.08
CA VAL A 690 5.96 15.76 11.29
C VAL A 690 6.67 16.37 12.47
N GLN A 691 6.09 17.42 13.05
CA GLN A 691 6.80 18.24 14.04
C GLN A 691 6.97 17.39 15.30
N GLN A 692 8.15 16.77 15.41
CA GLN A 692 8.63 15.99 16.56
C GLN A 692 8.93 16.97 17.71
N GLY A 693 7.88 17.66 18.17
CA GLY A 693 7.94 18.82 19.04
C GLY A 693 6.73 18.93 19.98
N GLU A 694 5.53 18.61 19.52
CA GLU A 694 4.36 18.53 20.41
C GLU A 694 4.26 17.16 21.10
N LYS A 695 4.77 17.08 22.34
CA LYS A 695 4.54 15.95 23.24
C LYS A 695 3.06 15.91 23.64
N THR A 696 2.27 15.14 22.90
CA THR A 696 0.87 14.87 23.24
C THR A 696 0.78 14.06 24.54
N ASN A 697 0.48 14.76 25.64
CA ASN A 697 0.37 14.17 26.99
C ASN A 697 -0.94 13.38 27.18
N PHE A 698 -1.20 12.39 26.33
CA PHE A 698 -2.26 11.40 26.52
C PHE A 698 -1.69 10.05 26.99
N GLN A 699 -2.48 9.31 27.77
CA GLN A 699 -2.12 7.98 28.29
C GLN A 699 -3.14 6.94 27.81
N ASN A 700 -2.67 5.83 27.24
CA ASN A 700 -3.53 4.81 26.64
C ASN A 700 -3.79 3.65 27.61
N HIS A 701 -5.08 3.35 27.89
CA HIS A 701 -5.46 2.23 28.77
C HIS A 701 -6.82 1.63 28.41
N LYS A 702 -6.90 0.32 28.19
CA LYS A 702 -8.14 -0.43 27.86
C LYS A 702 -9.01 0.24 26.76
N GLY A 703 -8.38 0.83 25.74
CA GLY A 703 -9.03 1.53 24.63
C GLY A 703 -9.39 3.01 24.87
N HIS A 704 -9.07 3.55 26.04
CA HIS A 704 -9.22 4.97 26.37
C HIS A 704 -7.93 5.75 26.07
N GLU A 705 -8.05 6.92 25.45
CA GLU A 705 -7.04 7.97 25.46
C GLU A 705 -7.33 8.94 26.61
N PHE A 706 -6.57 8.88 27.70
CA PHE A 706 -6.74 9.75 28.87
C PHE A 706 -5.87 11.00 28.79
N ILE A 707 -6.48 12.19 28.93
CA ILE A 707 -5.80 13.47 29.10
C ILE A 707 -5.85 13.93 30.57
N PRO A 708 -4.76 14.47 31.15
CA PRO A 708 -4.80 15.11 32.47
C PRO A 708 -5.78 16.28 32.51
N THR A 709 -6.60 16.36 33.55
CA THR A 709 -7.64 17.39 33.72
C THR A 709 -7.84 17.71 35.20
N LEU A 710 -8.26 18.94 35.53
CA LEU A 710 -8.48 19.41 36.90
C LEU A 710 -9.89 20.03 37.00
N TYR A 711 -10.72 19.52 37.90
CA TYR A 711 -12.11 19.96 38.03
C TYR A 711 -12.30 20.88 39.23
N HIS A 712 -12.45 22.18 38.99
CA HIS A 712 -12.79 23.14 40.05
C HIS A 712 -14.30 23.16 40.39
N PHE A 713 -15.12 22.40 39.63
CA PHE A 713 -16.57 22.29 39.74
C PHE A 713 -17.01 20.82 39.90
N PRO A 714 -18.21 20.52 40.43
CA PRO A 714 -18.68 19.17 40.73
C PRO A 714 -18.50 18.13 39.61
N ALA A 715 -17.61 17.16 39.87
CA ALA A 715 -17.35 16.00 39.02
C ALA A 715 -16.94 14.78 39.88
N ASN A 716 -17.39 13.57 39.53
CA ASN A 716 -17.11 12.36 40.30
C ASN A 716 -16.38 11.32 39.43
N CYS A 717 -15.57 10.48 40.08
CA CYS A 717 -14.81 9.41 39.46
C CYS A 717 -15.72 8.22 39.12
N GLU A 718 -15.75 7.78 37.87
CA GLU A 718 -16.57 6.65 37.45
C GLU A 718 -16.00 5.30 37.92
N ALA A 719 -14.71 5.23 38.26
CA ALA A 719 -14.07 4.02 38.78
C ALA A 719 -14.28 3.80 40.30
N CYS A 720 -14.54 4.85 41.09
CA CYS A 720 -14.69 4.72 42.55
C CYS A 720 -15.76 5.62 43.21
N ALA A 721 -16.59 6.31 42.42
CA ALA A 721 -17.62 7.28 42.82
C ALA A 721 -17.15 8.51 43.62
N LYS A 722 -15.90 8.58 44.09
CA LYS A 722 -15.36 9.70 44.88
C LYS A 722 -15.26 11.00 44.06
N PRO A 723 -15.32 12.19 44.69
CA PRO A 723 -15.10 13.47 44.02
C PRO A 723 -13.76 13.55 43.27
N LEU A 724 -13.79 14.04 42.04
CA LEU A 724 -12.63 14.49 41.26
C LEU A 724 -12.39 16.00 41.39
N TRP A 725 -13.17 16.69 42.23
CA TRP A 725 -13.25 18.14 42.26
C TRP A 725 -12.97 18.74 43.63
N HIS A 726 -12.43 19.96 43.62
CA HIS A 726 -12.30 20.83 44.79
C HIS A 726 -12.01 22.26 44.30
N VAL A 727 -12.61 23.28 44.93
CA VAL A 727 -12.53 24.69 44.48
C VAL A 727 -11.08 25.20 44.35
N PHE A 728 -10.23 24.99 45.37
CA PHE A 728 -8.85 25.50 45.37
C PHE A 728 -7.76 24.51 44.91
N LYS A 729 -7.87 23.22 45.22
CA LYS A 729 -6.88 22.18 44.88
C LYS A 729 -7.58 20.87 44.51
N PRO A 730 -8.09 20.73 43.28
CA PRO A 730 -8.72 19.48 42.83
C PRO A 730 -7.72 18.32 42.80
N PRO A 731 -8.15 17.09 43.14
CA PRO A 731 -7.29 15.92 43.07
C PRO A 731 -6.89 15.61 41.61
N PRO A 732 -5.71 15.01 41.36
CA PRO A 732 -5.26 14.68 40.01
C PRO A 732 -6.24 13.74 39.28
N ALA A 733 -6.81 14.24 38.18
CA ALA A 733 -7.80 13.52 37.41
C ALA A 733 -7.39 13.35 35.94
N LEU A 734 -8.04 12.40 35.29
CA LEU A 734 -7.93 12.09 33.87
C LEU A 734 -9.34 12.13 33.26
N GLU A 735 -9.46 12.67 32.05
CA GLU A 735 -10.67 12.57 31.22
C GLU A 735 -10.34 11.81 29.94
N CYS A 736 -11.20 10.90 29.50
CA CYS A 736 -11.00 10.22 28.22
C CYS A 736 -11.47 11.09 27.04
N ARG A 737 -10.58 11.39 26.09
CA ARG A 737 -10.92 12.08 24.82
C ARG A 737 -12.03 11.38 24.03
N ARG A 738 -12.13 10.05 24.10
CA ARG A 738 -13.00 9.22 23.25
C ARG A 738 -14.43 9.06 23.79
N CYS A 739 -14.61 9.05 25.12
CA CYS A 739 -15.92 8.82 25.74
C CYS A 739 -16.21 9.66 26.99
N HIS A 740 -15.34 10.63 27.31
CA HIS A 740 -15.44 11.54 28.45
C HIS A 740 -15.47 10.88 29.83
N VAL A 741 -15.13 9.58 29.96
CA VAL A 741 -15.02 8.90 31.26
C VAL A 741 -14.00 9.62 32.15
N LYS A 742 -14.37 9.86 33.42
CA LYS A 742 -13.58 10.65 34.37
C LYS A 742 -13.05 9.77 35.50
N CYS A 743 -11.74 9.75 35.73
CA CYS A 743 -11.13 8.96 36.81
C CYS A 743 -9.98 9.68 37.53
N HIS A 744 -9.69 9.26 38.76
CA HIS A 744 -8.47 9.70 39.45
C HIS A 744 -7.26 9.09 38.76
N ARG A 745 -6.19 9.88 38.62
CA ARG A 745 -4.93 9.43 38.00
C ARG A 745 -4.35 8.20 38.70
N ASP A 746 -4.48 8.14 40.03
CA ASP A 746 -4.12 6.99 40.88
C ASP A 746 -4.60 5.63 40.34
N HIS A 747 -5.81 5.53 39.79
CA HIS A 747 -6.35 4.26 39.30
C HIS A 747 -5.56 3.74 38.09
N LEU A 748 -5.07 4.64 37.25
CA LEU A 748 -4.25 4.29 36.09
C LEU A 748 -2.80 4.02 36.50
N ASP A 749 -2.20 4.90 37.31
CA ASP A 749 -0.81 4.74 37.78
C ASP A 749 -0.62 3.45 38.62
N LYS A 750 -1.66 2.99 39.34
CA LYS A 750 -1.67 1.72 40.11
C LYS A 750 -2.17 0.50 39.32
N LYS A 751 -2.60 0.68 38.06
CA LYS A 751 -3.21 -0.37 37.20
C LYS A 751 -4.43 -1.07 37.83
N GLU A 752 -5.26 -0.35 38.58
CA GLU A 752 -6.44 -0.91 39.22
C GLU A 752 -7.49 -1.33 38.17
N GLU A 753 -8.02 -2.55 38.25
CA GLU A 753 -8.90 -3.09 37.20
C GLU A 753 -10.26 -2.37 37.07
N LEU A 754 -10.60 -1.51 38.04
CA LEU A 754 -11.86 -0.76 38.16
C LEU A 754 -12.24 0.07 36.92
N ILE A 755 -11.27 0.47 36.09
CA ILE A 755 -11.56 1.15 34.82
C ILE A 755 -12.10 0.12 33.81
N SER A 756 -13.39 0.24 33.45
CA SER A 756 -14.00 -0.59 32.40
C SER A 756 -13.48 -0.21 31.00
N PRO A 757 -13.38 -1.16 30.03
CA PRO A 757 -12.91 -0.85 28.68
C PRO A 757 -13.73 0.22 27.95
N CYS A 758 -13.09 0.93 27.03
CA CYS A 758 -13.74 2.00 26.28
C CYS A 758 -14.87 1.46 25.40
N LYS A 759 -16.11 1.84 25.71
CA LYS A 759 -17.31 1.48 24.94
C LYS A 759 -17.44 2.28 23.63
N VAL A 760 -16.63 3.32 23.46
CA VAL A 760 -16.48 4.06 22.19
C VAL A 760 -15.29 3.50 21.44
N SER A 761 -15.48 2.37 20.78
CA SER A 761 -14.54 1.80 19.80
C SER A 761 -14.64 2.50 18.44
N TYR A 762 -14.69 3.83 18.46
CA TYR A 762 -14.66 4.68 17.27
C TYR A 762 -13.33 5.42 17.24
N ASP A 763 -12.53 5.18 16.21
CA ASP A 763 -11.20 5.75 16.09
C ASP A 763 -11.27 7.13 15.43
N VAL A 764 -11.53 8.15 16.27
CA VAL A 764 -11.59 9.57 15.85
C VAL A 764 -10.27 10.03 15.21
N THR A 765 -9.16 9.30 15.44
CA THR A 765 -7.86 9.51 14.81
C THR A 765 -7.77 9.06 13.34
N SER A 766 -8.72 8.27 12.84
CA SER A 766 -8.74 7.77 11.45
C SER A 766 -9.99 8.15 10.65
N ALA A 767 -10.79 9.12 11.13
CA ALA A 767 -11.87 9.74 10.36
C ALA A 767 -11.55 11.21 10.09
N ARG A 768 -11.81 11.66 8.86
CA ARG A 768 -11.66 13.07 8.45
C ARG A 768 -13.03 13.65 8.10
N ASP A 769 -13.23 14.92 8.42
CA ASP A 769 -14.31 15.71 7.85
C ASP A 769 -13.78 16.70 6.81
N MET A 770 -14.63 17.03 5.84
CA MET A 770 -14.36 18.04 4.83
C MET A 770 -15.62 18.87 4.61
N LEU A 771 -15.44 20.18 4.66
CA LEU A 771 -16.47 21.16 4.31
C LEU A 771 -16.43 21.40 2.80
N LEU A 772 -17.59 21.53 2.18
CA LEU A 772 -17.76 21.84 0.76
C LEU A 772 -18.80 22.95 0.62
N LEU A 773 -18.45 24.02 -0.09
CA LEU A 773 -19.32 25.14 -0.42
C LEU A 773 -19.82 24.98 -1.86
N ALA A 774 -21.15 25.00 -2.04
CA ALA A 774 -21.80 25.02 -3.35
C ALA A 774 -22.13 26.46 -3.80
N CYS A 775 -22.40 26.65 -5.09
CA CYS A 775 -22.78 27.96 -5.65
C CYS A 775 -24.10 28.52 -5.10
N SER A 776 -25.04 27.65 -4.70
CA SER A 776 -26.35 28.02 -4.16
C SER A 776 -26.82 27.00 -3.11
N GLN A 777 -27.86 27.37 -2.34
CA GLN A 777 -28.49 26.45 -1.39
C GLN A 777 -29.18 25.27 -2.09
N ASP A 778 -29.70 25.45 -3.31
CA ASP A 778 -30.37 24.38 -4.04
C ASP A 778 -29.39 23.42 -4.71
N GLU A 779 -28.23 23.90 -5.17
CA GLU A 779 -27.11 23.01 -5.48
C GLU A 779 -26.64 22.28 -4.23
N GLN A 780 -26.51 22.93 -3.07
CA GLN A 780 -26.15 22.23 -1.82
C GLN A 780 -27.14 21.10 -1.48
N LYS A 781 -28.45 21.32 -1.59
CA LYS A 781 -29.47 20.27 -1.42
C LYS A 781 -29.29 19.13 -2.41
N LYS A 782 -29.04 19.44 -3.70
CA LYS A 782 -28.84 18.47 -4.78
C LYS A 782 -27.59 17.61 -4.56
N TRP A 783 -26.45 18.22 -4.21
CA TRP A 783 -25.20 17.53 -3.88
C TRP A 783 -25.36 16.63 -2.65
N VAL A 784 -25.95 17.13 -1.56
CA VAL A 784 -26.25 16.33 -0.36
C VAL A 784 -27.19 15.17 -0.70
N THR A 785 -28.26 15.40 -1.45
CA THR A 785 -29.27 14.37 -1.78
C THR A 785 -28.68 13.25 -2.64
N HIS A 786 -27.86 13.58 -3.64
CA HIS A 786 -27.21 12.60 -4.51
C HIS A 786 -26.19 11.76 -3.73
N LEU A 787 -25.29 12.43 -2.99
CA LEU A 787 -24.27 11.73 -2.20
C LEU A 787 -24.88 10.85 -1.09
N VAL A 788 -25.92 11.30 -0.39
CA VAL A 788 -26.62 10.50 0.63
C VAL A 788 -27.33 9.27 0.04
N LYS A 789 -27.76 9.29 -1.23
CA LYS A 789 -28.25 8.08 -1.91
C LYS A 789 -27.13 7.07 -2.20
N LYS A 790 -25.91 7.54 -2.49
CA LYS A 790 -24.75 6.71 -2.84
C LYS A 790 -24.05 6.08 -1.63
N ILE A 791 -24.17 6.64 -0.42
CA ILE A 791 -23.62 6.03 0.80
C ILE A 791 -24.25 4.64 1.04
N PRO A 792 -23.46 3.57 1.26
CA PRO A 792 -23.99 2.24 1.58
C PRO A 792 -24.88 2.25 2.83
N LYS A 793 -26.16 1.89 2.65
CA LYS A 793 -27.16 1.89 3.74
C LYS A 793 -26.91 0.84 4.84
N ASN A 794 -26.03 -0.13 4.57
CA ASN A 794 -25.51 -1.08 5.54
C ASN A 794 -24.00 -0.87 5.69
N PRO A 795 -23.44 -0.75 6.91
CA PRO A 795 -22.00 -0.89 7.11
C PRO A 795 -21.56 -2.34 6.80
N PRO A 796 -20.28 -2.58 6.43
CA PRO A 796 -19.74 -3.92 6.26
C PRO A 796 -19.92 -4.77 7.54
N SER A 797 -20.07 -6.08 7.37
CA SER A 797 -20.69 -6.99 8.36
C SER A 797 -19.81 -7.34 9.57
N GLY A 798 -19.48 -6.33 10.39
CA GLY A 798 -18.95 -6.46 11.75
C GLY A 798 -19.82 -5.79 12.83
N PHE A 799 -20.88 -5.06 12.45
CA PHE A 799 -21.64 -4.19 13.36
C PHE A 799 -23.01 -4.75 13.77
N VAL A 800 -23.05 -5.50 14.88
CA VAL A 800 -24.30 -5.83 15.58
C VAL A 800 -24.79 -4.61 16.37
N ARG A 801 -25.58 -3.75 15.72
CA ARG A 801 -26.11 -2.51 16.33
C ARG A 801 -27.33 -2.79 17.22
N ALA A 802 -27.09 -3.25 18.45
CA ALA A 802 -28.14 -3.35 19.47
C ALA A 802 -28.65 -1.95 19.87
N SER A 803 -29.85 -1.58 19.41
CA SER A 803 -30.46 -0.27 19.71
C SER A 803 -31.30 -0.33 21.00
N PRO A 804 -31.13 0.60 21.96
CA PRO A 804 -31.77 0.51 23.27
C PRO A 804 -33.23 0.96 23.24
N ARG A 805 -34.17 0.02 23.36
CA ARG A 805 -35.57 0.32 23.75
C ARG A 805 -35.84 -0.01 25.21
N THR A 806 -35.78 1.05 26.03
CA THR A 806 -36.72 1.34 27.13
C THR A 806 -37.36 0.14 27.85
N LEU A 807 -36.76 -0.28 28.96
CA LEU A 807 -37.53 -0.82 30.10
C LEU A 807 -37.01 -0.21 31.40
N SER A 808 -37.89 0.53 32.09
CA SER A 808 -37.63 1.07 33.42
C SER A 808 -37.97 0.00 34.45
N THR A 809 -37.01 -0.38 35.30
CA THR A 809 -37.24 -1.31 36.42
C THR A 809 -36.79 -0.68 37.72
N ARG A 810 -37.74 -0.05 38.43
CA ARG A 810 -37.53 0.43 39.81
C ARG A 810 -38.12 -0.58 40.79
N SER A 811 -37.25 -1.15 41.62
CA SER A 811 -37.51 -1.80 42.92
C SER A 811 -38.73 -2.74 43.07
N THR A 812 -38.43 -3.99 43.44
CA THR A 812 -38.71 -4.46 44.81
C THR A 812 -37.80 -5.64 45.13
N ALA A 813 -37.54 -5.88 46.43
CA ALA A 813 -36.79 -7.03 46.91
C ALA A 813 -37.67 -7.82 47.88
N ASN A 814 -37.53 -9.16 47.90
CA ASN A 814 -37.63 -9.96 49.13
C ASN A 814 -37.34 -11.45 48.87
N GLN A 815 -36.45 -12.01 49.69
CA GLN A 815 -36.53 -13.37 50.28
C GLN A 815 -36.52 -14.63 49.34
N SER A 816 -36.31 -15.84 49.86
CA SER A 816 -35.26 -16.30 50.79
C SER A 816 -35.17 -17.85 50.79
N PHE A 817 -34.06 -18.39 51.31
CA PHE A 817 -33.87 -19.77 51.80
C PHE A 817 -34.80 -20.93 51.34
N ARG A 818 -34.25 -21.90 50.59
CA ARG A 818 -33.86 -23.25 51.14
C ARG A 818 -33.29 -24.21 50.10
N LYS A 819 -32.38 -25.10 50.56
CA LYS A 819 -32.05 -26.38 49.92
C LYS A 819 -33.05 -27.45 50.39
N VAL A 820 -33.46 -28.36 49.50
CA VAL A 820 -33.76 -29.78 49.84
C VAL A 820 -33.21 -30.65 48.70
N VAL A 821 -32.83 -31.89 49.01
CA VAL A 821 -32.17 -32.86 48.13
C VAL A 821 -33.00 -34.15 48.08
N LYS A 822 -33.13 -34.79 46.91
CA LYS A 822 -32.99 -36.26 46.78
C LYS A 822 -32.89 -36.80 45.35
N ASN A 823 -32.32 -38.00 45.30
CA ASN A 823 -31.78 -38.73 44.14
C ASN A 823 -32.86 -39.48 43.32
N THR A 824 -32.36 -40.23 42.32
CA THR A 824 -32.93 -41.40 41.61
C THR A 824 -33.69 -41.10 40.30
N SER A 825 -33.52 -41.89 39.21
CA SER A 825 -32.48 -42.91 38.89
C SER A 825 -32.61 -43.40 37.44
N GLY A 826 -31.48 -43.82 36.84
CA GLY A 826 -31.42 -44.56 35.58
C GLY A 826 -31.62 -43.70 34.32
N LYS A 827 -31.32 -44.17 33.11
CA LYS A 827 -30.47 -45.26 32.58
C LYS A 827 -30.78 -45.26 31.08
N THR A 828 -29.77 -45.23 30.20
CA THR A 828 -29.90 -45.36 28.72
C THR A 828 -30.78 -44.34 28.01
N ARG A 829 -30.44 -43.87 26.80
CA ARG A 829 -29.51 -44.42 25.81
C ARG A 829 -28.58 -43.34 25.26
#